data_AF-A0A955ENK4-F1
#
_entry.id   AF-A0A955ENK4-F1
#
_cell.length_a   1.000
_cell.length_b   1.000
_cell.length_c   1.000
_cell.angle_alpha   90.00
_cell.angle_beta   90.00
_cell.angle_gamma   90.00
#
_symmetry.space_group_name_H-M   'P 1'
#
loop_
_entity.id
_entity.type
_entity.pdbx_description
1 polymer ?
#
loop_
_entity_poly.entity_id
_entity_poly.type
_entity_poly.pdbx_seq_one_letter_code
_entity_poly.pdbx_strand_id
1 'polypeptide(L)'
;MPHLVRRRLPLVLFALLALPVLLLACGGGGGGTTPPSFGPPFGLTQRVTLATLGFPDGLPQPGPVDLVRAYPSLSFSRPVYVGVAPAPDGTSWMIVLEQDGRVLAFRNDDATSSVSTVLDLRSVAGGPVSRSHNEEGLLGIAFDPEFAVAASPHAGQFYVHYSAAGPRRGVVARYTATFAGAGAPPVASTASASIVLELGQPYGNHNGGTLLFGPDDYLYLAFGDGGSGDDPQRNGQDRSTLLGSMLRIDPRNPPSGQPYGVPADNPWVGVAGVRPETWAYGLRNPWRWSFDRATGALWLGDVGQGQREEIDLVTRGSNQGWRLYEGSLSYLDPGTVPAVPVTPPVRDYGRNLGTTVIGGHVYRGDDVPTLRGSYVHGDYGSGRIWALVHDGIQVVQVQQVASLSGLVSFGEDERGELYAVSLNGTLHRFREPSGGTPPPPYPATLSATGLFTNLATLTPAAGLVPYEVNSPLWSDGARKRRWIGLPGSTQIAFDPSGPWSFPQGTVLVKHFEIDLVPGDVGSAKRLETRVLRLGSQGWEGTTYRWRSDGSDADLIDERETETFDVEDLDAPGGTREQTWTYPSRSDCFQCHTQAAGIVLGVRTGQLHREVAYPAATDDQLRAWNHIGLFTTDIGDVTAYAAWAEPGDVGATLEARVRAYFASNCAMCHLPGGPAPGNVDLRHDVPLAGTGIVDERPQQGDLGLMDPWIVHAGDPASSVLLLRMRRRDTLGMPRLGTALVDEVASDLVEAWIQTLP
;
A
#
# COMPACT_ATOMS: atom_id res chain seq x y z
N MET A 1 4.74 -56.34 48.91
CA MET A 1 4.25 -55.32 49.85
C MET A 1 4.32 -53.95 49.18
N PRO A 2 3.39 -53.71 48.25
CA PRO A 2 2.56 -52.50 48.31
C PRO A 2 1.08 -52.87 48.05
N HIS A 3 0.13 -52.30 48.79
CA HIS A 3 -1.32 -52.47 48.65
C HIS A 3 -1.98 -51.57 49.72
N LEU A 4 -3.15 -50.94 49.63
CA LEU A 4 -4.41 -51.10 48.88
C LEU A 4 -5.13 -49.73 49.03
N VAL A 5 -5.69 -49.08 48.00
CA VAL A 5 -7.03 -49.28 47.38
C VAL A 5 -8.19 -48.51 48.02
N ARG A 6 -8.79 -47.64 47.17
CA ARG A 6 -10.21 -47.31 46.91
C ARG A 6 -11.21 -46.95 48.03
N ARG A 7 -11.86 -45.80 47.73
CA ARG A 7 -13.31 -45.52 47.56
C ARG A 7 -14.25 -45.47 48.78
N ARG A 8 -15.12 -44.46 48.65
CA ARG A 8 -16.53 -44.31 49.08
C ARG A 8 -16.74 -44.13 50.57
N LEU A 9 -17.59 -43.18 50.97
CA LEU A 9 -18.96 -43.38 51.48
C LEU A 9 -19.64 -42.01 51.78
N PRO A 10 -20.88 -41.92 52.32
CA PRO A 10 -22.05 -41.22 51.74
C PRO A 10 -22.66 -40.21 52.75
N LEU A 11 -23.90 -39.72 52.63
CA LEU A 11 -25.16 -40.16 53.29
C LEU A 11 -26.01 -38.86 53.24
N VAL A 12 -27.30 -38.80 52.92
CA VAL A 12 -28.42 -39.45 53.58
C VAL A 12 -29.62 -39.45 52.60
N LEU A 13 -30.30 -40.59 52.54
CA LEU A 13 -31.65 -40.77 52.02
C LEU A 13 -32.55 -41.13 53.21
N PHE A 14 -33.81 -40.68 53.27
CA PHE A 14 -35.02 -41.39 53.72
C PHE A 14 -36.16 -40.35 53.85
N ALA A 15 -37.44 -40.54 53.47
CA ALA A 15 -38.15 -41.44 52.57
C ALA A 15 -39.67 -41.07 52.65
N LEU A 16 -40.44 -41.49 51.63
CA LEU A 16 -41.89 -41.85 51.62
C LEU A 16 -42.88 -40.66 51.68
N LEU A 17 -44.03 -40.58 51.00
CA LEU A 17 -44.90 -41.40 50.11
C LEU A 17 -45.91 -40.35 49.51
N ALA A 18 -46.59 -40.47 48.36
CA ALA A 18 -47.23 -41.60 47.70
C ALA A 18 -47.54 -41.27 46.22
N LEU A 19 -47.46 -42.30 45.38
CA LEU A 19 -48.06 -42.50 44.05
C LEU A 19 -49.58 -42.79 44.17
N PRO A 20 -50.35 -43.18 43.11
CA PRO A 20 -50.18 -43.10 41.64
C PRO A 20 -51.48 -42.69 40.89
N VAL A 21 -51.42 -42.46 39.57
CA VAL A 21 -52.25 -43.15 38.53
C VAL A 21 -51.44 -43.06 37.21
N LEU A 22 -50.74 -44.12 36.80
CA LEU A 22 -51.07 -45.07 35.71
C LEU A 22 -51.36 -44.41 34.34
N LEU A 23 -50.87 -44.85 33.18
CA LEU A 23 -49.87 -45.84 32.72
C LEU A 23 -49.85 -45.73 31.17
N LEU A 24 -48.67 -45.92 30.54
CA LEU A 24 -48.44 -46.50 29.20
C LEU A 24 -48.96 -45.74 27.95
N ALA A 25 -48.26 -45.59 26.82
CA ALA A 25 -47.14 -46.35 26.26
C ALA A 25 -46.41 -45.60 25.11
N CYS A 26 -45.12 -45.94 24.97
CA CYS A 26 -44.32 -46.13 23.75
C CYS A 26 -44.06 -44.98 22.75
N GLY A 27 -42.76 -44.71 22.53
CA GLY A 27 -42.24 -44.14 21.27
C GLY A 27 -41.03 -43.23 21.45
N GLY A 28 -39.84 -43.81 21.64
CA GLY A 28 -38.59 -43.05 21.68
C GLY A 28 -38.27 -42.42 20.32
N GLY A 29 -38.44 -41.10 20.23
CA GLY A 29 -37.95 -40.27 19.13
C GLY A 29 -36.53 -39.79 19.41
N GLY A 30 -35.65 -39.93 18.41
CA GLY A 30 -34.32 -39.36 18.42
C GLY A 30 -34.39 -37.84 18.57
N GLY A 31 -33.77 -37.33 19.64
CA GLY A 31 -33.57 -35.91 19.85
C GLY A 31 -32.50 -35.39 18.88
N GLY A 32 -32.92 -34.99 17.69
CA GLY A 32 -32.21 -33.95 16.95
C GLY A 32 -32.26 -32.68 17.78
N THR A 33 -31.12 -32.24 18.26
CA THR A 33 -30.97 -30.93 18.89
C THR A 33 -31.14 -29.87 17.82
N THR A 34 -32.34 -29.31 17.71
CA THR A 34 -32.56 -28.00 17.07
C THR A 34 -31.63 -26.98 17.75
N PRO A 35 -30.82 -26.22 16.99
CA PRO A 35 -30.07 -25.09 17.54
C PRO A 35 -31.07 -24.05 18.11
N PRO A 36 -30.69 -23.26 19.12
CA PRO A 36 -31.57 -22.24 19.69
C PRO A 36 -32.02 -21.28 18.58
N SER A 37 -33.33 -21.19 18.35
CA SER A 37 -33.87 -20.18 17.45
C SER A 37 -33.86 -18.84 18.17
N PHE A 38 -33.12 -17.86 17.64
CA PHE A 38 -33.24 -16.47 18.07
C PHE A 38 -34.69 -16.03 17.86
N GLY A 39 -35.40 -15.72 18.94
CA GLY A 39 -36.79 -15.32 18.86
C GLY A 39 -36.93 -13.95 18.17
N PRO A 40 -38.01 -13.72 17.41
CA PRO A 40 -38.38 -12.38 16.98
C PRO A 40 -38.70 -11.47 18.20
N PRO A 41 -38.66 -10.13 18.03
CA PRO A 41 -38.43 -9.42 16.77
C PRO A 41 -36.94 -9.36 16.39
N PHE A 42 -36.69 -9.28 15.08
CA PHE A 42 -35.39 -8.96 14.51
C PHE A 42 -35.40 -7.49 14.04
N GLY A 43 -34.26 -6.81 14.08
CA GLY A 43 -34.20 -5.40 13.71
C GLY A 43 -34.62 -5.14 12.24
N LEU A 44 -34.22 -6.03 11.34
CA LEU A 44 -34.60 -6.04 9.92
C LEU A 44 -35.53 -7.23 9.65
N THR A 45 -36.58 -7.04 8.85
CA THR A 45 -37.59 -8.08 8.60
C THR A 45 -37.29 -8.99 7.42
N GLN A 46 -36.68 -8.44 6.37
CA GLN A 46 -36.28 -9.18 5.18
C GLN A 46 -35.20 -8.41 4.42
N ARG A 47 -34.43 -9.12 3.60
CA ARG A 47 -33.48 -8.49 2.70
C ARG A 47 -34.21 -7.82 1.54
N VAL A 48 -33.83 -6.58 1.28
CA VAL A 48 -34.25 -5.81 0.11
C VAL A 48 -33.11 -5.81 -0.90
N THR A 49 -33.39 -6.11 -2.15
CA THR A 49 -32.39 -6.04 -3.22
C THR A 49 -31.93 -4.60 -3.41
N LEU A 50 -30.61 -4.40 -3.54
CA LEU A 50 -30.04 -3.09 -3.85
C LEU A 50 -30.61 -2.56 -5.15
N ALA A 51 -31.18 -1.36 -5.11
CA ALA A 51 -31.63 -0.65 -6.30
C ALA A 51 -30.47 -0.46 -7.29
N THR A 52 -30.77 -0.43 -8.59
CA THR A 52 -29.76 -0.11 -9.61
C THR A 52 -29.21 1.28 -9.35
N LEU A 53 -27.90 1.35 -9.12
CA LEU A 53 -27.18 2.60 -8.91
C LEU A 53 -26.59 3.10 -10.24
N GLY A 54 -26.33 4.41 -10.33
CA GLY A 54 -25.77 5.06 -11.52
C GLY A 54 -24.27 4.81 -11.75
N PHE A 55 -23.63 3.90 -11.02
CA PHE A 55 -22.20 3.62 -11.17
C PHE A 55 -21.97 2.70 -12.39
N PRO A 56 -21.03 3.02 -13.30
CA PRO A 56 -20.63 2.12 -14.38
C PRO A 56 -20.04 0.80 -13.87
N ASP A 57 -20.13 -0.25 -14.67
CA ASP A 57 -19.36 -1.47 -14.45
C ASP A 57 -17.94 -1.30 -14.98
N GLY A 58 -16.95 -1.35 -14.08
CA GLY A 58 -15.54 -1.15 -14.38
C GLY A 58 -15.05 0.24 -14.02
N LEU A 59 -13.73 0.37 -13.88
CA LEU A 59 -13.06 1.65 -13.65
C LEU A 59 -13.25 2.52 -14.90
N PRO A 60 -13.76 3.77 -14.80
CA PRO A 60 -13.61 4.72 -15.87
C PRO A 60 -12.12 4.90 -16.11
N GLN A 61 -11.71 4.65 -17.35
CA GLN A 61 -10.30 4.76 -17.72
C GLN A 61 -9.89 6.22 -17.48
N PRO A 62 -8.90 6.48 -16.61
CA PRO A 62 -8.49 7.85 -16.27
C PRO A 62 -7.81 8.58 -17.44
N GLY A 63 -7.63 7.94 -18.59
CA GLY A 63 -6.97 8.48 -19.75
C GLY A 63 -7.28 7.68 -21.01
N PRO A 64 -6.74 8.10 -22.16
CA PRO A 64 -7.05 7.52 -23.47
C PRO A 64 -6.48 6.11 -23.71
N VAL A 65 -5.77 5.49 -22.77
CA VAL A 65 -5.09 4.21 -23.01
C VAL A 65 -5.65 3.12 -22.10
N ASP A 66 -5.93 1.96 -22.68
CA ASP A 66 -6.41 0.79 -21.93
C ASP A 66 -5.22 0.07 -21.27
N LEU A 67 -5.37 -0.25 -19.98
CA LEU A 67 -4.51 -1.23 -19.30
C LEU A 67 -5.23 -2.57 -19.23
N VAL A 68 -4.66 -3.56 -19.90
CA VAL A 68 -5.20 -4.92 -19.97
C VAL A 68 -4.31 -5.84 -19.15
N ARG A 69 -4.91 -6.63 -18.25
CA ARG A 69 -4.20 -7.66 -17.49
C ARG A 69 -3.49 -8.61 -18.46
N ALA A 70 -2.16 -8.65 -18.40
CA ALA A 70 -1.34 -9.59 -19.13
C ALA A 70 -1.23 -10.90 -18.35
N TYR A 71 -1.18 -12.03 -19.06
CA TYR A 71 -1.01 -13.37 -18.47
C TYR A 71 -2.01 -13.66 -17.34
N PRO A 72 -3.34 -13.66 -17.63
CA PRO A 72 -4.39 -13.71 -16.61
C PRO A 72 -4.36 -14.98 -15.73
N SER A 73 -3.73 -16.06 -16.18
CA SER A 73 -3.52 -17.30 -15.42
C SER A 73 -2.34 -17.24 -14.45
N LEU A 74 -1.54 -16.17 -14.47
CA LEU A 74 -0.41 -15.97 -13.57
C LEU A 74 -0.74 -14.96 -12.45
N SER A 75 -0.08 -15.16 -11.32
CA SER A 75 -0.03 -14.23 -10.19
C SER A 75 1.34 -14.33 -9.53
N PHE A 76 1.86 -13.21 -9.06
CA PHE A 76 3.20 -13.09 -8.49
C PHE A 76 3.14 -12.56 -7.04
N SER A 77 4.13 -12.92 -6.24
CA SER A 77 4.30 -12.44 -4.87
C SER A 77 5.14 -11.16 -4.86
N ARG A 78 4.49 -10.00 -4.70
CA ARG A 78 5.15 -8.68 -4.67
C ARG A 78 6.18 -8.50 -5.80
N PRO A 79 5.75 -8.58 -7.08
CA PRO A 79 6.64 -8.36 -8.20
C PRO A 79 7.13 -6.91 -8.19
N VAL A 80 8.42 -6.70 -8.46
CA VAL A 80 9.03 -5.36 -8.49
C VAL A 80 9.68 -5.03 -9.83
N TYR A 81 9.80 -6.00 -10.74
CA TYR A 81 10.43 -5.81 -12.04
C TYR A 81 9.81 -6.75 -13.06
N VAL A 82 9.74 -6.29 -14.32
CA VAL A 82 9.51 -7.11 -15.50
C VAL A 82 10.48 -6.71 -16.60
N GLY A 83 10.93 -7.65 -17.41
CA GLY A 83 11.78 -7.41 -18.57
C GLY A 83 11.99 -8.70 -19.36
N VAL A 84 13.02 -8.75 -20.21
CA VAL A 84 13.31 -9.92 -21.04
C VAL A 84 14.74 -10.43 -20.85
N ALA A 85 14.91 -11.74 -20.95
CA ALA A 85 16.21 -12.41 -21.09
C ALA A 85 16.31 -13.01 -22.49
N PRO A 86 17.34 -12.67 -23.28
CA PRO A 86 17.55 -13.31 -24.58
C PRO A 86 17.99 -14.77 -24.38
N ALA A 87 17.65 -15.63 -25.34
CA ALA A 87 18.04 -17.05 -25.34
C ALA A 87 18.93 -17.38 -26.55
N PRO A 88 19.82 -18.39 -26.45
CA PRO A 88 20.72 -18.77 -27.54
C PRO A 88 20.02 -19.21 -28.84
N ASP A 89 18.75 -19.58 -28.76
CA ASP A 89 17.92 -19.96 -29.92
C ASP A 89 17.27 -18.76 -30.64
N GLY A 90 17.62 -17.53 -30.24
CA GLY A 90 17.07 -16.29 -30.79
C GLY A 90 15.70 -15.90 -30.23
N THR A 91 15.14 -16.68 -29.31
CA THR A 91 13.92 -16.31 -28.57
C THR A 91 14.25 -15.49 -27.32
N SER A 92 13.22 -15.04 -26.60
CA SER A 92 13.36 -14.38 -25.30
C SER A 92 12.40 -14.98 -24.27
N TRP A 93 12.76 -14.83 -23.01
CA TRP A 93 11.94 -15.16 -21.86
C TRP A 93 11.49 -13.88 -21.16
N MET A 94 10.22 -13.79 -20.80
CA MET A 94 9.76 -12.78 -19.85
C MET A 94 10.36 -13.10 -18.48
N ILE A 95 10.92 -12.09 -17.83
CA ILE A 95 11.54 -12.19 -16.51
C ILE A 95 10.74 -11.34 -15.52
N VAL A 96 10.44 -11.90 -14.35
CA VAL A 96 9.85 -11.17 -13.23
C VAL A 96 10.72 -11.36 -12.00
N LEU A 97 10.95 -10.26 -11.27
CA LEU A 97 11.55 -10.33 -9.94
C LEU A 97 10.47 -10.22 -8.89
N GLU A 98 10.48 -11.16 -7.96
CA GLU A 98 9.73 -11.03 -6.71
C GLU A 98 10.67 -10.51 -5.63
N GLN A 99 10.19 -9.51 -4.89
CA GLN A 99 11.00 -8.77 -3.92
C GLN A 99 11.67 -9.67 -2.88
N ASP A 100 11.10 -10.85 -2.61
CA ASP A 100 11.59 -11.84 -1.65
C ASP A 100 12.84 -12.61 -2.09
N GLY A 101 13.36 -12.39 -3.29
CA GLY A 101 14.62 -12.98 -3.75
C GLY A 101 14.48 -14.03 -4.83
N ARG A 102 13.37 -14.05 -5.58
CA ARG A 102 13.19 -14.92 -6.74
C ARG A 102 13.28 -14.19 -8.06
N VAL A 103 13.96 -14.83 -9.01
CA VAL A 103 13.95 -14.51 -10.44
C VAL A 103 13.14 -15.60 -11.14
N LEU A 104 12.06 -15.21 -11.80
CA LEU A 104 11.14 -16.11 -12.50
C LEU A 104 11.18 -15.86 -14.01
N ALA A 105 11.05 -16.91 -14.81
CA ALA A 105 10.98 -16.87 -16.26
C ALA A 105 9.72 -17.55 -16.80
N PHE A 106 9.13 -16.99 -17.85
CA PHE A 106 7.98 -17.57 -18.55
C PHE A 106 7.90 -17.08 -20.00
N ARG A 107 7.01 -17.68 -20.81
CA ARG A 107 6.84 -17.32 -22.23
C ARG A 107 6.00 -16.05 -22.36
N ASN A 108 6.34 -15.20 -23.33
CA ASN A 108 5.53 -14.03 -23.70
C ASN A 108 4.28 -14.47 -24.50
N ASP A 109 3.38 -15.18 -23.83
CA ASP A 109 2.11 -15.69 -24.37
C ASP A 109 1.04 -15.62 -23.27
N ASP A 110 -0.11 -15.01 -23.56
CA ASP A 110 -1.23 -14.88 -22.64
C ASP A 110 -1.81 -16.22 -22.15
N ALA A 111 -1.65 -17.29 -22.93
CA ALA A 111 -2.07 -18.63 -22.54
C ALA A 111 -1.15 -19.25 -21.48
N THR A 112 -0.03 -18.60 -21.14
CA THR A 112 0.93 -19.11 -20.16
C THR A 112 0.31 -19.20 -18.77
N SER A 113 0.35 -20.40 -18.20
CA SER A 113 -0.21 -20.70 -16.86
C SER A 113 0.84 -21.20 -15.86
N SER A 114 2.12 -21.17 -16.21
CA SER A 114 3.21 -21.64 -15.37
C SER A 114 4.47 -20.78 -15.53
N VAL A 115 5.25 -20.70 -14.45
CA VAL A 115 6.55 -20.01 -14.42
C VAL A 115 7.67 -21.01 -14.08
N SER A 116 8.88 -20.70 -14.50
CA SER A 116 10.10 -21.42 -14.14
C SER A 116 11.00 -20.56 -13.26
N THR A 117 11.65 -21.12 -12.26
CA THR A 117 12.60 -20.40 -11.42
C THR A 117 13.96 -20.32 -12.12
N VAL A 118 14.46 -19.11 -12.35
CA VAL A 118 15.82 -18.86 -12.85
C VAL A 118 16.82 -18.88 -11.69
N LEU A 119 16.51 -18.18 -10.61
CA LEU A 119 17.34 -18.06 -9.41
C LEU A 119 16.44 -17.91 -8.17
N ASP A 120 16.73 -18.64 -7.11
CA ASP A 120 16.05 -18.50 -5.81
C ASP A 120 17.06 -18.25 -4.70
N LEU A 121 17.23 -16.98 -4.31
CA LEU A 121 18.16 -16.58 -3.26
C LEU A 121 17.67 -16.97 -1.87
N ARG A 122 16.38 -17.29 -1.70
CA ARG A 122 15.81 -17.74 -0.41
C ARG A 122 16.29 -19.14 -0.04
N SER A 123 16.79 -19.90 -1.02
CA SER A 123 17.38 -21.22 -0.81
C SER A 123 18.76 -21.18 -0.13
N VAL A 124 19.41 -20.01 -0.09
CA VAL A 124 20.70 -19.84 0.57
C VAL A 124 20.49 -19.79 2.08
N ALA A 125 21.23 -20.61 2.83
CA ALA A 125 21.15 -20.64 4.29
C ALA A 125 21.38 -19.24 4.88
N GLY A 126 20.44 -18.78 5.70
CA GLY A 126 20.46 -17.43 6.29
C GLY A 126 19.93 -16.31 5.39
N GLY A 127 19.59 -16.58 4.12
CA GLY A 127 18.92 -15.65 3.19
C GLY A 127 19.71 -14.35 2.94
N PRO A 128 20.45 -14.20 1.83
CA PRO A 128 21.26 -13.00 1.59
C PRO A 128 20.42 -11.74 1.35
N VAL A 129 19.13 -11.89 1.06
CA VAL A 129 18.19 -10.80 0.77
C VAL A 129 17.49 -10.36 2.05
N SER A 130 17.74 -9.11 2.46
CA SER A 130 16.98 -8.42 3.50
C SER A 130 15.67 -7.89 2.95
N ARG A 131 14.61 -7.98 3.76
CA ARG A 131 13.28 -7.42 3.53
C ARG A 131 12.71 -6.80 4.80
N SER A 132 13.59 -6.35 5.69
CA SER A 132 13.21 -5.77 6.98
C SER A 132 12.50 -4.43 6.82
N HIS A 133 12.65 -3.79 5.66
CA HIS A 133 11.97 -2.55 5.28
C HIS A 133 11.35 -2.68 3.88
N ASN A 134 10.38 -1.81 3.57
CA ASN A 134 9.57 -1.93 2.35
C ASN A 134 10.35 -1.69 1.05
N GLU A 135 11.44 -0.93 1.08
CA GLU A 135 12.32 -0.66 -0.08
C GLU A 135 13.47 -1.66 -0.21
N GLU A 136 13.69 -2.52 0.79
CA GLU A 136 14.69 -3.59 0.72
C GLU A 136 14.15 -4.80 -0.06
N GLY A 137 15.04 -5.57 -0.66
CA GLY A 137 14.69 -6.84 -1.31
C GLY A 137 15.62 -7.16 -2.47
N LEU A 138 15.19 -8.05 -3.36
CA LEU A 138 15.74 -8.18 -4.71
C LEU A 138 15.08 -7.12 -5.60
N LEU A 139 15.85 -6.15 -6.10
CA LEU A 139 15.32 -4.90 -6.65
C LEU A 139 15.58 -4.68 -8.14
N GLY A 140 16.58 -5.36 -8.71
CA GLY A 140 16.90 -5.25 -10.13
C GLY A 140 17.68 -6.42 -10.68
N ILE A 141 17.63 -6.54 -12.01
CA ILE A 141 18.38 -7.51 -12.81
C ILE A 141 18.84 -6.89 -14.13
N ALA A 142 20.04 -7.24 -14.58
CA ALA A 142 20.54 -6.94 -15.93
C ALA A 142 21.20 -8.17 -16.54
N PHE A 143 20.92 -8.45 -17.80
CA PHE A 143 21.61 -9.49 -18.57
C PHE A 143 22.79 -8.87 -19.31
N ASP A 144 23.94 -9.57 -19.34
CA ASP A 144 25.08 -9.13 -20.14
C ASP A 144 24.69 -8.99 -21.62
N PRO A 145 25.19 -7.99 -22.36
CA PRO A 145 24.90 -7.84 -23.79
C PRO A 145 25.19 -9.09 -24.62
N GLU A 146 26.14 -9.93 -24.17
CA GLU A 146 26.50 -11.20 -24.80
C GLU A 146 25.92 -12.44 -24.08
N PHE A 147 24.92 -12.26 -23.20
CA PHE A 147 24.30 -13.33 -22.41
C PHE A 147 23.86 -14.55 -23.24
N ALA A 148 23.27 -14.32 -24.41
CA ALA A 148 22.79 -15.37 -25.31
C ALA A 148 23.81 -15.82 -26.36
N VAL A 149 25.01 -15.22 -26.39
CA VAL A 149 26.04 -15.53 -27.38
C VAL A 149 26.86 -16.73 -26.88
N ALA A 150 26.50 -17.94 -27.30
CA ALA A 150 27.04 -19.19 -26.74
C ALA A 150 28.58 -19.31 -26.73
N ALA A 151 29.29 -18.62 -27.64
CA ALA A 151 30.75 -18.62 -27.73
C ALA A 151 31.42 -17.49 -26.92
N SER A 152 30.65 -16.59 -26.32
CA SER A 152 31.17 -15.46 -25.53
C SER A 152 31.67 -15.92 -24.16
N PRO A 153 32.75 -15.32 -23.63
CA PRO A 153 33.13 -15.50 -22.23
C PRO A 153 32.08 -14.96 -21.24
N HIS A 154 31.15 -14.12 -21.72
CA HIS A 154 30.03 -13.57 -20.96
C HIS A 154 28.71 -14.32 -21.16
N ALA A 155 28.73 -15.44 -21.90
CA ALA A 155 27.57 -16.28 -22.08
C ALA A 155 26.95 -16.67 -20.73
N GLY A 156 25.63 -16.49 -20.60
CA GLY A 156 24.88 -16.76 -19.38
C GLY A 156 25.14 -15.80 -18.22
N GLN A 157 25.96 -14.75 -18.36
CA GLN A 157 26.21 -13.80 -17.27
C GLN A 157 25.06 -12.80 -17.09
N PHE A 158 24.57 -12.70 -15.87
CA PHE A 158 23.60 -11.69 -15.47
C PHE A 158 23.92 -11.18 -14.07
N TYR A 159 23.36 -10.01 -13.75
CA TYR A 159 23.66 -9.24 -12.55
C TYR A 159 22.37 -8.97 -11.82
N VAL A 160 22.37 -9.08 -10.50
CA VAL A 160 21.25 -8.72 -9.65
C VAL A 160 21.68 -7.69 -8.62
N HIS A 161 20.76 -6.81 -8.25
CA HIS A 161 20.92 -5.87 -7.15
C HIS A 161 19.92 -6.21 -6.04
N TYR A 162 20.41 -6.49 -4.83
CA TYR A 162 19.59 -6.75 -3.66
C TYR A 162 20.14 -6.10 -2.39
N SER A 163 19.25 -5.83 -1.43
CA SER A 163 19.62 -5.39 -0.08
C SER A 163 20.00 -6.60 0.79
N ALA A 164 21.03 -6.49 1.61
CA ALA A 164 21.47 -7.51 2.57
C ALA A 164 21.54 -6.94 3.99
N ALA A 165 21.47 -7.82 5.00
CA ALA A 165 21.60 -7.47 6.42
C ALA A 165 22.87 -8.09 7.05
N GLY A 166 23.31 -7.54 8.19
CA GLY A 166 24.44 -8.05 8.97
C GLY A 166 25.81 -8.04 8.28
N PRO A 167 26.33 -6.89 7.77
CA PRO A 167 25.83 -5.53 7.93
C PRO A 167 24.84 -5.11 6.83
N ARG A 168 24.07 -4.04 7.08
CA ARG A 168 23.13 -3.49 6.08
C ARG A 168 23.88 -2.88 4.90
N ARG A 169 23.57 -3.34 3.68
CA ARG A 169 24.24 -2.91 2.45
C ARG A 169 23.43 -3.26 1.20
N GLY A 170 23.66 -2.52 0.12
CA GLY A 170 23.29 -2.94 -1.23
C GLY A 170 24.37 -3.86 -1.79
N VAL A 171 23.95 -4.91 -2.49
CA VAL A 171 24.83 -5.92 -3.09
C VAL A 171 24.50 -6.05 -4.57
N VAL A 172 25.51 -5.87 -5.41
CA VAL A 172 25.46 -6.21 -6.82
C VAL A 172 26.26 -7.48 -7.03
N ALA A 173 25.61 -8.53 -7.47
CA ALA A 173 26.21 -9.85 -7.65
C ALA A 173 25.98 -10.35 -9.08
N ARG A 174 27.04 -10.90 -9.68
CA ARG A 174 27.01 -11.61 -10.96
C ARG A 174 26.70 -13.09 -10.70
N TYR A 175 25.89 -13.67 -11.57
CA TYR A 175 25.58 -15.09 -11.63
C TYR A 175 25.77 -15.62 -13.06
N THR A 176 25.90 -16.94 -13.19
CA THR A 176 25.96 -17.60 -14.50
C THR A 176 24.77 -18.53 -14.66
N ALA A 177 23.90 -18.22 -15.63
CA ALA A 177 22.81 -19.06 -16.07
C ALA A 177 23.29 -20.11 -17.09
N THR A 178 22.57 -21.22 -17.15
CA THR A 178 22.71 -22.27 -18.16
C THR A 178 21.36 -22.54 -18.80
N PHE A 179 21.38 -23.09 -20.01
CA PHE A 179 20.19 -23.52 -20.74
C PHE A 179 20.25 -25.03 -20.94
N ALA A 180 19.19 -25.75 -20.57
CA ALA A 180 19.13 -27.20 -20.76
C ALA A 180 18.98 -27.63 -22.24
N GLY A 181 18.69 -26.68 -23.12
CA GLY A 181 18.52 -26.87 -24.57
C GLY A 181 17.72 -25.73 -25.18
N ALA A 182 17.50 -25.80 -26.51
CA ALA A 182 16.63 -24.87 -27.21
C ALA A 182 15.22 -24.88 -26.58
N GLY A 183 14.66 -23.70 -26.37
CA GLY A 183 13.36 -23.51 -25.74
C GLY A 183 13.26 -23.82 -24.25
N ALA A 184 14.38 -24.10 -23.56
CA ALA A 184 14.41 -24.20 -22.10
C ALA A 184 14.65 -22.82 -21.46
N PRO A 185 14.08 -22.53 -20.28
CA PRO A 185 14.34 -21.30 -19.54
C PRO A 185 15.79 -21.27 -19.01
N PRO A 186 16.36 -20.08 -18.79
CA PRO A 186 17.64 -19.96 -18.10
C PRO A 186 17.50 -20.46 -16.66
N VAL A 187 18.52 -21.16 -16.16
CA VAL A 187 18.61 -21.61 -14.76
C VAL A 187 20.00 -21.32 -14.21
N ALA A 188 20.08 -20.74 -13.02
CA ALA A 188 21.30 -20.35 -12.34
C ALA A 188 21.40 -20.96 -10.95
N SER A 189 22.59 -21.43 -10.58
CA SER A 189 22.89 -21.88 -9.23
C SER A 189 23.28 -20.70 -8.36
N THR A 190 22.80 -20.65 -7.12
CA THR A 190 23.23 -19.65 -6.12
C THR A 190 24.72 -19.75 -5.82
N ALA A 191 25.35 -20.92 -6.03
CA ALA A 191 26.78 -21.12 -5.88
C ALA A 191 27.63 -20.45 -6.98
N SER A 192 27.03 -19.98 -8.06
CA SER A 192 27.73 -19.22 -9.12
C SER A 192 27.95 -17.74 -8.77
N ALA A 193 27.48 -17.31 -7.59
CA ALA A 193 27.56 -15.92 -7.15
C ALA A 193 29.00 -15.39 -7.15
N SER A 194 29.18 -14.21 -7.75
CA SER A 194 30.41 -13.43 -7.71
C SER A 194 30.04 -11.98 -7.39
N ILE A 195 30.47 -11.51 -6.21
CA ILE A 195 30.16 -10.16 -5.76
C ILE A 195 30.91 -9.13 -6.62
N VAL A 196 30.16 -8.20 -7.21
CA VAL A 196 30.68 -7.12 -8.05
C VAL A 196 30.89 -5.85 -7.22
N LEU A 197 29.89 -5.45 -6.46
CA LEU A 197 29.92 -4.26 -5.62
C LEU A 197 29.12 -4.51 -4.34
N GLU A 198 29.65 -4.07 -3.20
CA GLU A 198 28.89 -3.92 -1.96
C GLU A 198 29.01 -2.48 -1.47
N LEU A 199 27.89 -1.89 -1.08
CA LEU A 199 27.84 -0.52 -0.58
C LEU A 199 27.04 -0.49 0.72
N GLY A 200 27.68 -0.07 1.82
CA GLY A 200 27.02 0.07 3.11
C GLY A 200 25.82 1.02 3.02
N GLN A 201 24.70 0.61 3.62
CA GLN A 201 23.45 1.36 3.62
C GLN A 201 23.13 1.78 5.06
N PRO A 202 23.21 3.08 5.39
CA PRO A 202 22.93 3.58 6.74
C PRO A 202 21.51 3.22 7.22
N TYR A 203 20.51 3.33 6.35
CA TYR A 203 19.10 3.07 6.67
C TYR A 203 18.46 2.05 5.71
N GLY A 204 17.25 1.58 6.05
CA GLY A 204 16.52 0.56 5.30
C GLY A 204 15.68 1.10 4.13
N ASN A 205 15.92 2.34 3.73
CA ASN A 205 15.25 3.01 2.60
C ASN A 205 16.30 3.73 1.74
N HIS A 206 15.88 4.20 0.57
CA HIS A 206 16.69 4.81 -0.47
C HIS A 206 17.75 3.86 -1.07
N ASN A 207 17.35 2.60 -1.24
CA ASN A 207 18.25 1.55 -1.71
C ASN A 207 18.51 1.59 -3.22
N GLY A 208 17.71 2.35 -3.98
CA GLY A 208 17.72 2.30 -5.44
C GLY A 208 17.26 0.93 -5.93
N GLY A 209 17.96 0.35 -6.89
CA GLY A 209 17.71 -1.05 -7.27
C GLY A 209 17.90 -1.35 -8.74
N THR A 210 17.60 -0.38 -9.60
CA THR A 210 17.73 -0.55 -11.05
C THR A 210 19.21 -0.62 -11.44
N LEU A 211 19.54 -1.61 -12.28
CA LEU A 211 20.81 -1.75 -12.97
C LEU A 211 20.53 -2.19 -14.40
N LEU A 212 21.22 -1.60 -15.37
CA LEU A 212 21.04 -1.86 -16.80
C LEU A 212 22.38 -1.69 -17.52
N PHE A 213 22.61 -2.48 -18.55
CA PHE A 213 23.67 -2.16 -19.50
C PHE A 213 23.24 -0.98 -20.38
N GLY A 214 24.10 0.02 -20.48
CA GLY A 214 23.89 1.17 -21.33
C GLY A 214 24.12 0.87 -22.82
N PRO A 215 23.82 1.82 -23.71
CA PRO A 215 24.08 1.70 -25.15
C PRO A 215 25.59 1.62 -25.49
N ASP A 216 26.45 1.80 -24.50
CA ASP A 216 27.91 1.75 -24.55
C ASP A 216 28.48 0.47 -23.90
N ASP A 217 27.63 -0.53 -23.63
CA ASP A 217 27.97 -1.83 -23.05
C ASP A 217 28.58 -1.81 -21.64
N TYR A 218 28.49 -0.68 -20.93
CA TYR A 218 28.84 -0.58 -19.51
C TYR A 218 27.63 -0.79 -18.61
N LEU A 219 27.87 -1.28 -17.39
CA LEU A 219 26.81 -1.46 -16.40
C LEU A 219 26.57 -0.14 -15.65
N TYR A 220 25.35 0.36 -15.73
CA TYR A 220 24.86 1.49 -14.96
C TYR A 220 24.02 1.00 -13.79
N LEU A 221 24.12 1.69 -12.66
CA LEU A 221 23.40 1.38 -11.43
C LEU A 221 23.31 2.62 -10.56
N ALA A 222 22.23 2.76 -9.79
CA ALA A 222 22.01 3.91 -8.92
C ALA A 222 21.81 3.49 -7.47
N PHE A 223 22.33 4.32 -6.57
CA PHE A 223 22.05 4.26 -5.13
C PHE A 223 21.46 5.61 -4.70
N GLY A 224 20.46 5.56 -3.83
CA GLY A 224 19.99 6.75 -3.14
C GLY A 224 21.01 7.25 -2.12
N ASP A 225 20.68 8.33 -1.44
CA ASP A 225 21.51 9.01 -0.44
C ASP A 225 21.81 8.17 0.83
N GLY A 226 21.26 6.96 0.94
CA GLY A 226 21.45 6.08 2.08
C GLY A 226 20.30 6.06 3.10
N GLY A 227 19.28 6.91 2.90
CA GLY A 227 17.98 6.83 3.56
C GLY A 227 17.76 7.83 4.68
N SER A 228 16.73 7.57 5.49
CA SER A 228 16.13 8.51 6.44
C SER A 228 15.54 9.76 5.78
N GLY A 229 14.98 10.65 6.60
CA GLY A 229 14.55 11.97 6.17
C GLY A 229 15.72 12.96 6.13
N ASP A 230 15.68 13.87 5.16
CA ASP A 230 16.55 15.04 5.04
C ASP A 230 18.03 14.73 4.75
N ASP A 231 18.36 13.52 4.29
CA ASP A 231 19.74 13.07 3.99
C ASP A 231 20.74 13.42 5.11
N PRO A 232 20.63 12.77 6.28
CA PRO A 232 21.40 13.16 7.46
C PRO A 232 22.91 12.95 7.28
N GLN A 233 23.33 12.08 6.35
CA GLN A 233 24.74 11.91 5.99
C GLN A 233 25.24 12.94 4.98
N ARG A 234 24.34 13.71 4.35
CA ARG A 234 24.65 14.70 3.30
C ARG A 234 25.25 14.06 2.05
N ASN A 235 24.89 12.81 1.79
CA ASN A 235 25.44 12.03 0.69
C ASN A 235 25.00 12.56 -0.68
N GLY A 236 23.86 13.26 -0.79
CA GLY A 236 23.39 13.77 -2.08
C GLY A 236 24.42 14.65 -2.80
N GLN A 237 25.17 15.48 -2.06
CA GLN A 237 26.22 16.33 -2.64
C GLN A 237 27.64 15.84 -2.38
N ASP A 238 27.82 14.76 -1.62
CA ASP A 238 29.14 14.21 -1.31
C ASP A 238 29.60 13.23 -2.39
N ARG A 239 30.55 13.67 -3.22
CA ARG A 239 31.11 12.86 -4.31
C ARG A 239 32.22 11.90 -3.87
N SER A 240 32.58 11.89 -2.59
CA SER A 240 33.54 10.94 -2.02
C SER A 240 32.91 9.58 -1.68
N THR A 241 31.57 9.51 -1.71
CA THR A 241 30.76 8.29 -1.58
C THR A 241 30.13 7.88 -2.92
N LEU A 242 29.61 6.65 -2.98
CA LEU A 242 28.79 6.14 -4.09
C LEU A 242 27.28 6.28 -3.82
N LEU A 243 26.88 6.72 -2.63
CA LEU A 243 25.50 7.04 -2.29
C LEU A 243 25.09 8.35 -2.99
N GLY A 244 23.78 8.52 -3.21
CA GLY A 244 23.20 9.69 -3.88
C GLY A 244 23.67 9.85 -5.33
N SER A 245 24.01 8.75 -6.00
CA SER A 245 24.75 8.75 -7.26
C SER A 245 24.27 7.71 -8.27
N MET A 246 24.33 8.07 -9.55
CA MET A 246 24.33 7.15 -10.68
C MET A 246 25.78 6.74 -10.96
N LEU A 247 26.04 5.45 -11.10
CA LEU A 247 27.36 4.87 -11.33
C LEU A 247 27.43 4.27 -12.74
N ARG A 248 28.64 4.22 -13.30
CA ARG A 248 28.95 3.53 -14.56
C ARG A 248 30.25 2.75 -14.41
N ILE A 249 30.17 1.42 -14.51
CA ILE A 249 31.28 0.49 -14.27
C ILE A 249 31.43 -0.55 -15.40
N ASP A 250 32.60 -1.17 -15.51
CA ASP A 250 32.91 -2.24 -16.45
C ASP A 250 33.12 -3.58 -15.73
N PRO A 251 32.06 -4.38 -15.52
CA PRO A 251 32.20 -5.71 -14.93
C PRO A 251 32.67 -6.76 -15.94
N ARG A 252 32.78 -6.43 -17.23
CA ARG A 252 33.18 -7.34 -18.31
C ARG A 252 34.69 -7.41 -18.46
N ASN A 253 35.39 -6.29 -18.27
CA ASN A 253 36.84 -6.19 -18.40
C ASN A 253 37.51 -5.65 -17.11
N PRO A 254 37.34 -6.32 -15.96
CA PRO A 254 37.95 -5.88 -14.73
C PRO A 254 39.49 -5.96 -14.78
N PRO A 255 40.22 -4.98 -14.21
CA PRO A 255 41.63 -5.12 -13.91
C PRO A 255 41.89 -6.34 -13.01
N SER A 256 43.08 -6.93 -13.13
CA SER A 256 43.47 -8.10 -12.35
C SER A 256 43.24 -7.90 -10.84
N GLY A 257 42.47 -8.79 -10.23
CA GLY A 257 42.17 -8.76 -8.79
C GLY A 257 41.04 -7.80 -8.38
N GLN A 258 40.40 -7.11 -9.34
CA GLN A 258 39.22 -6.27 -9.10
C GLN A 258 37.95 -6.95 -9.63
N PRO A 259 36.78 -6.70 -9.02
CA PRO A 259 35.52 -7.25 -9.48
C PRO A 259 34.92 -6.51 -10.69
N TYR A 260 35.35 -5.27 -10.95
CA TYR A 260 34.98 -4.43 -12.10
C TYR A 260 36.10 -3.42 -12.39
N GLY A 261 36.10 -2.86 -13.59
CA GLY A 261 36.89 -1.68 -13.97
C GLY A 261 36.06 -0.41 -13.99
N VAL A 262 36.73 0.74 -14.06
CA VAL A 262 36.07 2.04 -14.25
C VAL A 262 36.37 2.54 -15.67
N PRO A 263 35.34 2.87 -16.48
CA PRO A 263 35.55 3.43 -17.80
C PRO A 263 36.41 4.70 -17.76
N ALA A 264 37.41 4.79 -18.63
CA ALA A 264 38.39 5.87 -18.62
C ALA A 264 37.77 7.25 -18.93
N ASP A 265 36.61 7.27 -19.59
CA ASP A 265 35.83 8.45 -19.94
C ASP A 265 34.78 8.81 -18.88
N ASN A 266 34.74 8.15 -17.71
CA ASN A 266 33.93 8.63 -16.59
C ASN A 266 34.35 10.06 -16.17
N PRO A 267 33.40 10.91 -15.72
CA PRO A 267 33.64 12.34 -15.51
C PRO A 267 34.64 12.67 -14.41
N TRP A 268 34.90 11.75 -13.48
CA TRP A 268 35.71 12.01 -12.27
C TRP A 268 36.97 11.17 -12.16
N VAL A 269 37.35 10.45 -13.22
CA VAL A 269 38.60 9.69 -13.23
C VAL A 269 39.79 10.64 -12.99
N GLY A 270 40.62 10.31 -11.99
CA GLY A 270 41.79 11.10 -11.62
C GLY A 270 41.50 12.34 -10.77
N VAL A 271 40.25 12.60 -10.39
CA VAL A 271 39.88 13.71 -9.50
C VAL A 271 40.04 13.27 -8.05
N ALA A 272 40.94 13.94 -7.31
CA ALA A 272 41.21 13.60 -5.92
C ALA A 272 39.96 13.81 -5.04
N GLY A 273 39.68 12.83 -4.16
CA GLY A 273 38.55 12.87 -3.23
C GLY A 273 37.18 12.60 -3.85
N VAL A 274 37.12 12.24 -5.14
CA VAL A 274 35.88 11.87 -5.84
C VAL A 274 35.94 10.41 -6.26
N ARG A 275 34.81 9.71 -6.17
CA ARG A 275 34.66 8.34 -6.64
C ARG A 275 34.67 8.29 -8.18
N PRO A 276 35.64 7.60 -8.81
CA PRO A 276 35.73 7.56 -10.28
C PRO A 276 34.58 6.78 -10.93
N GLU A 277 33.86 5.94 -10.18
CA GLU A 277 32.68 5.20 -10.63
C GLU A 277 31.47 6.12 -10.91
N THR A 278 31.42 7.30 -10.28
CA THR A 278 30.28 8.21 -10.35
C THR A 278 30.11 8.77 -11.76
N TRP A 279 28.92 8.57 -12.33
CA TRP A 279 28.48 9.16 -13.59
C TRP A 279 27.74 10.48 -13.37
N ALA A 280 26.83 10.51 -12.39
CA ALA A 280 26.09 11.69 -11.94
C ALA A 280 25.80 11.57 -10.44
N TYR A 281 25.50 12.69 -9.78
CA TYR A 281 25.25 12.75 -8.34
C TYR A 281 24.09 13.71 -8.02
N GLY A 282 23.77 13.91 -6.75
CA GLY A 282 22.65 14.78 -6.35
C GLY A 282 21.31 14.05 -6.37
N LEU A 283 21.30 12.72 -6.23
CA LEU A 283 20.08 11.91 -6.19
C LEU A 283 19.64 11.64 -4.75
N ARG A 284 18.33 11.51 -4.53
CA ARG A 284 17.74 11.16 -3.22
C ARG A 284 17.43 9.67 -3.13
N ASN A 285 16.46 9.20 -3.90
CA ASN A 285 15.97 7.84 -3.97
C ASN A 285 15.54 7.46 -5.40
N PRO A 286 16.52 7.16 -6.28
CA PRO A 286 16.29 6.81 -7.68
C PRO A 286 15.70 5.40 -7.81
N TRP A 287 14.38 5.28 -7.97
CA TRP A 287 13.67 3.99 -7.95
C TRP A 287 13.76 3.23 -9.29
N ARG A 288 13.09 3.71 -10.35
CA ARG A 288 13.24 3.20 -11.72
C ARG A 288 13.79 4.27 -12.66
N TRP A 289 14.59 3.78 -13.59
CA TRP A 289 15.16 4.56 -14.67
C TRP A 289 15.41 3.63 -15.87
N SER A 290 15.52 4.22 -17.06
CA SER A 290 15.70 3.47 -18.30
C SER A 290 16.51 4.27 -19.31
N PHE A 291 17.09 3.57 -20.27
CA PHE A 291 17.60 4.18 -21.49
C PHE A 291 16.52 4.17 -22.55
N ASP A 292 16.29 5.31 -23.19
CA ASP A 292 15.51 5.34 -24.42
C ASP A 292 16.23 4.52 -25.51
N ARG A 293 15.61 3.42 -25.95
CA ARG A 293 16.18 2.50 -26.94
C ARG A 293 16.54 3.15 -28.27
N ALA A 294 15.93 4.29 -28.61
CA ALA A 294 16.21 4.99 -29.86
C ALA A 294 17.33 6.03 -29.74
N THR A 295 17.48 6.68 -28.59
CA THR A 295 18.40 7.84 -28.43
C THR A 295 19.53 7.61 -27.44
N GLY A 296 19.41 6.61 -26.57
CA GLY A 296 20.35 6.37 -25.47
C GLY A 296 20.21 7.36 -24.30
N ALA A 297 19.20 8.23 -24.30
CA ALA A 297 18.95 9.15 -23.19
C ALA A 297 18.54 8.39 -21.91
N LEU A 298 19.15 8.74 -20.78
CA LEU A 298 18.86 8.14 -19.47
C LEU A 298 17.77 8.95 -18.76
N TRP A 299 16.59 8.36 -18.65
CA TRP A 299 15.45 8.93 -17.93
C TRP A 299 15.33 8.30 -16.55
N LEU A 300 15.15 9.12 -15.51
CA LEU A 300 15.15 8.67 -14.13
C LEU A 300 13.98 9.27 -13.36
N GLY A 301 13.31 8.49 -12.51
CA GLY A 301 12.42 9.01 -11.47
C GLY A 301 13.13 9.03 -10.13
N ASP A 302 13.15 10.20 -9.47
CA ASP A 302 13.75 10.39 -8.15
C ASP A 302 12.67 10.77 -7.12
N VAL A 303 12.52 9.96 -6.07
CA VAL A 303 11.49 10.17 -5.04
C VAL A 303 11.95 11.29 -4.11
N GLY A 304 11.14 12.34 -3.99
CA GLY A 304 11.45 13.48 -3.12
C GLY A 304 11.11 13.26 -1.64
N GLN A 305 11.42 14.26 -0.82
CA GLN A 305 11.35 14.18 0.64
C GLN A 305 9.95 14.39 1.20
N GLY A 306 9.26 15.45 0.76
CA GLY A 306 8.00 15.87 1.34
C GLY A 306 7.12 16.75 0.47
N GLN A 307 7.67 17.47 -0.51
CA GLN A 307 6.94 18.44 -1.31
C GLN A 307 6.84 18.10 -2.79
N ARG A 308 7.91 17.58 -3.41
CA ARG A 308 7.96 17.34 -4.85
C ARG A 308 8.39 15.91 -5.16
N GLU A 309 7.91 15.40 -6.28
CA GLU A 309 8.42 14.23 -6.97
C GLU A 309 9.00 14.67 -8.31
N GLU A 310 10.06 14.02 -8.81
CA GLU A 310 10.78 14.51 -9.99
C GLU A 310 11.17 13.43 -11.02
N ILE A 311 11.27 13.87 -12.27
CA ILE A 311 11.80 13.12 -13.41
C ILE A 311 13.00 13.89 -13.97
N ASP A 312 14.11 13.17 -14.16
CA ASP A 312 15.39 13.71 -14.61
C ASP A 312 15.85 13.11 -15.94
N LEU A 313 16.59 13.92 -16.70
CA LEU A 313 17.47 13.47 -17.76
C LEU A 313 18.91 13.47 -17.22
N VAL A 314 19.42 12.28 -16.90
CA VAL A 314 20.75 12.14 -16.30
C VAL A 314 21.81 12.14 -17.38
N THR A 315 22.82 13.01 -17.26
CA THR A 315 23.90 13.14 -18.22
C THR A 315 25.27 13.06 -17.53
N ARG A 316 26.33 12.95 -18.33
CA ARG A 316 27.69 12.83 -17.83
C ARG A 316 28.06 14.00 -16.91
N GLY A 317 28.31 13.69 -15.64
CA GLY A 317 28.75 14.64 -14.61
C GLY A 317 27.66 15.56 -14.07
N SER A 318 26.38 15.32 -14.42
CA SER A 318 25.28 16.16 -13.94
C SER A 318 25.08 16.03 -12.41
N ASN A 319 24.56 17.11 -11.83
CA ASN A 319 24.17 17.20 -10.43
C ASN A 319 22.66 17.41 -10.38
N GLN A 320 21.89 16.44 -9.87
CA GLN A 320 20.42 16.54 -9.78
C GLN A 320 19.95 17.37 -8.58
N GLY A 321 20.88 17.90 -7.78
CA GLY A 321 20.60 18.98 -6.84
C GLY A 321 20.22 18.55 -5.43
N TRP A 322 19.85 17.29 -5.17
CA TRP A 322 19.56 16.83 -3.81
C TRP A 322 20.82 16.89 -2.92
N ARG A 323 20.79 17.41 -1.69
CA ARG A 323 19.64 17.92 -0.92
C ARG A 323 19.49 19.45 -0.90
N LEU A 324 20.07 20.15 -1.88
CA LEU A 324 19.94 21.61 -2.02
C LEU A 324 18.56 21.98 -2.57
N TYR A 325 18.05 21.16 -3.48
CA TYR A 325 16.74 21.29 -4.09
C TYR A 325 15.92 20.00 -3.91
N GLU A 326 14.60 20.16 -3.84
CA GLU A 326 13.62 19.08 -3.96
C GLU A 326 12.71 19.44 -5.15
N GLY A 327 12.92 18.81 -6.30
CA GLY A 327 12.38 19.33 -7.55
C GLY A 327 12.95 20.71 -7.87
N SER A 328 12.06 21.62 -8.24
CA SER A 328 12.35 23.03 -8.47
C SER A 328 12.40 23.88 -7.21
N LEU A 329 12.12 23.32 -6.03
CA LEU A 329 12.06 24.05 -4.77
C LEU A 329 13.41 24.04 -4.06
N SER A 330 13.85 25.19 -3.54
CA SER A 330 14.97 25.24 -2.60
C SER A 330 14.59 24.50 -1.31
N TYR A 331 15.44 23.57 -0.87
CA TYR A 331 15.18 22.74 0.31
C TYR A 331 15.98 23.22 1.53
N LEU A 332 17.29 23.43 1.35
CA LEU A 332 18.15 24.09 2.34
C LEU A 332 18.53 25.48 1.88
N ASP A 333 18.77 26.41 2.81
CA ASP A 333 19.24 27.76 2.50
C ASP A 333 20.54 27.68 1.66
N PRO A 334 20.47 28.01 0.35
CA PRO A 334 21.61 27.90 -0.57
C PRO A 334 22.79 28.78 -0.14
N GLY A 335 22.57 29.77 0.74
CA GLY A 335 23.60 30.69 1.22
C GLY A 335 24.77 30.03 1.97
N THR A 336 24.64 28.75 2.34
CA THR A 336 25.68 27.98 3.04
C THR A 336 26.48 27.01 2.15
N VAL A 337 26.08 26.84 0.88
CA VAL A 337 26.71 25.91 -0.06
C VAL A 337 27.24 26.71 -1.25
N PRO A 338 28.51 26.52 -1.69
CA PRO A 338 29.02 27.17 -2.88
C PRO A 338 28.08 26.95 -4.07
N ALA A 339 27.94 27.94 -4.96
CA ALA A 339 27.10 27.80 -6.15
C ALA A 339 27.63 26.66 -7.05
N VAL A 340 27.07 25.47 -6.89
CA VAL A 340 27.31 24.31 -7.77
C VAL A 340 26.22 24.33 -8.83
N PRO A 341 26.56 24.27 -10.13
CA PRO A 341 25.56 24.12 -11.17
C PRO A 341 24.71 22.87 -10.91
N VAL A 342 23.40 23.05 -10.82
CA VAL A 342 22.40 21.98 -10.69
C VAL A 342 21.70 21.83 -12.04
N THR A 343 21.46 20.59 -12.44
CA THR A 343 20.61 20.25 -13.58
C THR A 343 19.18 20.17 -13.05
N PRO A 344 18.26 21.02 -13.52
CA PRO A 344 16.88 20.96 -13.07
C PRO A 344 16.19 19.70 -13.62
N PRO A 345 15.20 19.15 -12.90
CA PRO A 345 14.40 18.06 -13.42
C PRO A 345 13.64 18.52 -14.67
N VAL A 346 13.40 17.60 -15.61
CA VAL A 346 12.58 17.90 -16.79
C VAL A 346 11.11 18.05 -16.41
N ARG A 347 10.69 17.42 -15.32
CA ARG A 347 9.37 17.60 -14.70
C ARG A 347 9.46 17.33 -13.21
N ASP A 348 8.80 18.17 -12.42
CA ASP A 348 8.47 17.89 -11.03
C ASP A 348 6.99 18.16 -10.74
N TYR A 349 6.42 17.53 -9.71
CA TYR A 349 5.01 17.71 -9.34
C TYR A 349 4.77 17.60 -7.83
N GLY A 350 3.70 18.22 -7.35
CA GLY A 350 3.38 18.30 -5.92
C GLY A 350 2.55 17.12 -5.41
N ARG A 351 2.37 17.09 -4.09
CA ARG A 351 1.63 16.03 -3.35
C ARG A 351 0.15 15.90 -3.69
N ASN A 352 -0.42 16.87 -4.41
CA ASN A 352 -1.78 16.79 -4.94
C ASN A 352 -1.89 15.85 -6.16
N LEU A 353 -0.79 15.63 -6.88
CA LEU A 353 -0.75 14.77 -8.08
C LEU A 353 -0.18 13.38 -7.81
N GLY A 354 0.72 13.22 -6.84
CA GLY A 354 1.34 11.94 -6.48
C GLY A 354 2.22 12.05 -5.25
N THR A 355 2.70 10.92 -4.74
CA THR A 355 3.50 10.88 -3.49
C THR A 355 4.81 10.11 -3.57
N THR A 356 5.06 9.37 -4.65
CA THR A 356 6.22 8.50 -4.81
C THR A 356 6.36 8.16 -6.29
N VAL A 357 7.17 8.92 -7.02
CA VAL A 357 7.42 8.67 -8.44
C VAL A 357 8.13 7.34 -8.63
N ILE A 358 7.69 6.59 -9.63
CA ILE A 358 8.33 5.31 -9.99
C ILE A 358 9.47 5.54 -10.98
N GLY A 359 9.29 6.45 -11.95
CA GLY A 359 10.05 6.46 -13.20
C GLY A 359 9.30 5.69 -14.29
N GLY A 360 9.95 5.39 -15.41
CA GLY A 360 9.27 4.92 -16.61
C GLY A 360 10.17 4.54 -17.78
N HIS A 361 9.58 4.45 -18.97
CA HIS A 361 10.27 4.18 -20.24
C HIS A 361 9.76 5.09 -21.35
N VAL A 362 10.62 5.40 -22.31
CA VAL A 362 10.16 6.02 -23.55
C VAL A 362 9.55 4.94 -24.42
N TYR A 363 8.24 5.02 -24.69
CA TYR A 363 7.52 3.95 -25.39
C TYR A 363 7.99 3.84 -26.85
N ARG A 364 8.50 2.66 -27.22
CA ARG A 364 8.99 2.35 -28.58
C ARG A 364 8.25 1.21 -29.28
N GLY A 365 7.22 0.64 -28.64
CA GLY A 365 6.34 -0.36 -29.23
C GLY A 365 5.44 0.19 -30.35
N ASP A 366 4.68 -0.71 -30.94
CA ASP A 366 3.77 -0.47 -32.05
C ASP A 366 2.29 -0.71 -31.69
N ASP A 367 1.99 -1.40 -30.59
CA ASP A 367 0.60 -1.70 -30.16
C ASP A 367 -0.17 -0.45 -29.68
N VAL A 368 0.54 0.63 -29.29
CA VAL A 368 -0.04 1.90 -28.83
C VAL A 368 0.60 3.11 -29.53
N PRO A 369 0.34 3.33 -30.83
CA PRO A 369 0.98 4.40 -31.60
C PRO A 369 0.86 5.80 -30.98
N THR A 370 -0.21 6.09 -30.24
CA THR A 370 -0.40 7.39 -29.56
C THR A 370 0.62 7.68 -28.46
N LEU A 371 1.27 6.64 -27.90
CA LEU A 371 2.31 6.80 -26.88
C LEU A 371 3.73 6.88 -27.47
N ARG A 372 3.91 6.58 -28.75
CA ARG A 372 5.24 6.38 -29.35
C ARG A 372 6.13 7.61 -29.21
N GLY A 373 7.29 7.43 -28.58
CA GLY A 373 8.24 8.50 -28.28
C GLY A 373 7.93 9.33 -27.03
N SER A 374 6.81 9.07 -26.34
CA SER A 374 6.53 9.67 -25.05
C SER A 374 7.23 8.89 -23.94
N TYR A 375 7.75 9.59 -22.93
CA TYR A 375 8.18 8.99 -21.68
C TYR A 375 6.94 8.67 -20.83
N VAL A 376 6.62 7.39 -20.72
CA VAL A 376 5.51 6.86 -19.92
C VAL A 376 6.03 6.54 -18.54
N HIS A 377 5.54 7.25 -17.53
CA HIS A 377 5.95 7.10 -16.13
C HIS A 377 4.73 7.13 -15.22
N GLY A 378 4.92 6.78 -13.95
CA GLY A 378 3.84 6.82 -12.98
C GLY A 378 4.30 7.02 -11.56
N ASP A 379 3.33 6.98 -10.66
CA ASP A 379 3.50 7.27 -9.24
C ASP A 379 2.83 6.16 -8.41
N TYR A 380 3.57 5.61 -7.42
CA TYR A 380 3.14 4.48 -6.60
C TYR A 380 1.91 4.82 -5.75
N GLY A 381 1.93 5.97 -5.09
CA GLY A 381 0.88 6.33 -4.12
C GLY A 381 -0.43 6.71 -4.78
N SER A 382 -0.37 7.40 -5.92
CA SER A 382 -1.55 7.77 -6.70
C SER A 382 -2.00 6.67 -7.68
N GLY A 383 -1.09 5.80 -8.09
CA GLY A 383 -1.28 4.86 -9.19
C GLY A 383 -1.44 5.53 -10.56
N ARG A 384 -1.34 6.86 -10.67
CA ARG A 384 -1.50 7.59 -11.94
C ARG A 384 -0.33 7.29 -12.86
N ILE A 385 -0.62 7.20 -14.15
CA ILE A 385 0.36 6.98 -15.23
C ILE A 385 0.21 8.11 -16.24
N TRP A 386 1.32 8.78 -16.54
CA TRP A 386 1.39 9.87 -17.50
C TRP A 386 2.26 9.54 -18.69
N ALA A 387 1.90 10.08 -19.85
CA ALA A 387 2.78 10.23 -20.98
C ALA A 387 3.31 11.67 -21.01
N LEU A 388 4.63 11.80 -21.11
CA LEU A 388 5.35 13.05 -21.21
C LEU A 388 6.06 13.12 -22.56
N VAL A 389 5.85 14.20 -23.32
CA VAL A 389 6.54 14.45 -24.59
C VAL A 389 7.60 15.52 -24.35
N HIS A 390 8.82 15.21 -24.78
CA HIS A 390 9.99 16.09 -24.66
C HIS A 390 10.60 16.31 -26.05
N ASP A 391 10.84 17.56 -26.43
CA ASP A 391 11.34 17.93 -27.77
C ASP A 391 12.87 17.93 -27.88
N GLY A 392 13.55 17.57 -26.79
CA GLY A 392 15.01 17.61 -26.66
C GLY A 392 15.52 18.84 -25.89
N ILE A 393 14.66 19.81 -25.64
CA ILE A 393 14.96 21.03 -24.87
C ILE A 393 14.05 21.12 -23.64
N GLN A 394 12.76 20.86 -23.81
CA GLN A 394 11.75 21.03 -22.76
C GLN A 394 10.61 20.02 -22.90
N VAL A 395 9.82 19.91 -21.84
CA VAL A 395 8.54 19.19 -21.86
C VAL A 395 7.50 20.02 -22.61
N VAL A 396 6.92 19.46 -23.66
CA VAL A 396 5.90 20.13 -24.49
C VAL A 396 4.48 19.62 -24.22
N GLN A 397 4.35 18.41 -23.66
CA GLN A 397 3.06 17.85 -23.30
C GLN A 397 3.18 16.89 -22.12
N VAL A 398 2.19 16.95 -21.25
CA VAL A 398 1.97 15.97 -20.18
C VAL A 398 0.49 15.61 -20.19
N GLN A 399 0.19 14.31 -20.24
CA GLN A 399 -1.18 13.82 -20.17
C GLN A 399 -1.23 12.59 -19.27
N GLN A 400 -2.23 12.52 -18.39
CA GLN A 400 -2.54 11.27 -17.70
C GLN A 400 -3.16 10.31 -18.71
N VAL A 401 -2.55 9.15 -18.90
CA VAL A 401 -2.94 8.17 -19.92
C VAL A 401 -3.63 6.95 -19.34
N ALA A 402 -3.34 6.60 -18.09
CA ALA A 402 -3.96 5.49 -17.37
C ALA A 402 -3.78 5.64 -15.84
N SER A 403 -4.28 4.67 -15.08
CA SER A 403 -3.90 4.47 -13.68
C SER A 403 -3.91 2.99 -13.33
N LEU A 404 -3.01 2.57 -12.44
CA LEU A 404 -2.93 1.21 -11.93
C LEU A 404 -2.70 1.22 -10.41
N SER A 405 -3.63 0.59 -9.67
CA SER A 405 -3.46 0.40 -8.23
C SER A 405 -2.25 -0.51 -7.93
N GLY A 406 -1.44 -0.10 -6.96
CA GLY A 406 -0.23 -0.81 -6.57
C GLY A 406 0.88 -0.76 -7.63
N LEU A 407 0.84 0.18 -8.59
CA LEU A 407 1.91 0.38 -9.56
C LEU A 407 3.27 0.53 -8.86
N VAL A 408 4.24 -0.31 -9.21
CA VAL A 408 5.57 -0.28 -8.58
C VAL A 408 6.72 -0.25 -9.58
N SER A 409 6.47 -0.60 -10.84
CA SER A 409 7.50 -0.64 -11.88
C SER A 409 6.90 -0.65 -13.28
N PHE A 410 7.76 -0.45 -14.27
CA PHE A 410 7.50 -0.65 -15.68
C PHE A 410 8.62 -1.49 -16.29
N GLY A 411 8.32 -2.21 -17.36
CA GLY A 411 9.33 -2.90 -18.17
C GLY A 411 8.85 -3.15 -19.59
N GLU A 412 9.77 -3.51 -20.47
CA GLU A 412 9.49 -3.69 -21.89
C GLU A 412 9.79 -5.13 -22.34
N ASP A 413 9.08 -5.58 -23.39
CA ASP A 413 9.47 -6.76 -24.14
C ASP A 413 10.50 -6.46 -25.25
N GLU A 414 10.90 -7.47 -26.00
CA GLU A 414 11.88 -7.34 -27.09
C GLU A 414 11.41 -6.40 -28.22
N ARG A 415 10.08 -6.21 -28.36
CA ARG A 415 9.44 -5.34 -29.36
C ARG A 415 9.24 -3.91 -28.85
N GLY A 416 9.62 -3.62 -27.61
CA GLY A 416 9.40 -2.31 -26.98
C GLY A 416 7.97 -2.13 -26.48
N GLU A 417 7.19 -3.20 -26.39
CA GLU A 417 5.86 -3.14 -25.77
C GLU A 417 6.00 -3.00 -24.26
N LEU A 418 5.24 -2.06 -23.70
CA LEU A 418 5.36 -1.67 -22.30
C LEU A 418 4.41 -2.46 -21.42
N TYR A 419 4.91 -2.82 -20.25
CA TYR A 419 4.20 -3.50 -19.19
C TYR A 419 4.29 -2.69 -17.90
N ALA A 420 3.16 -2.49 -17.24
CA ALA A 420 3.08 -1.96 -15.89
C ALA A 420 3.03 -3.12 -14.87
N VAL A 421 3.80 -3.00 -13.78
CA VAL A 421 3.90 -3.99 -12.72
C VAL A 421 3.10 -3.50 -11.51
N SER A 422 2.13 -4.30 -11.06
CA SER A 422 1.42 -4.05 -9.81
C SER A 422 1.96 -4.94 -8.70
N LEU A 423 2.31 -4.34 -7.57
CA LEU A 423 2.73 -5.01 -6.33
C LEU A 423 1.66 -5.98 -5.80
N ASN A 424 0.41 -5.85 -6.28
CA ASN A 424 -0.70 -6.78 -6.05
C ASN A 424 -0.56 -8.12 -6.80
N GLY A 425 0.56 -8.35 -7.50
CA GLY A 425 0.88 -9.63 -8.13
C GLY A 425 0.47 -9.74 -9.59
N THR A 426 0.21 -8.63 -10.28
CA THR A 426 -0.26 -8.65 -11.67
C THR A 426 0.60 -7.78 -12.58
N LEU A 427 0.65 -8.18 -13.86
CA LEU A 427 1.26 -7.41 -14.94
C LEU A 427 0.14 -6.91 -15.86
N HIS A 428 0.29 -5.70 -16.39
CA HIS A 428 -0.68 -5.08 -17.29
C HIS A 428 0.04 -4.55 -18.52
N ARG A 429 -0.54 -4.71 -19.69
CA ARG A 429 -0.02 -4.14 -20.94
C ARG A 429 -0.86 -2.94 -21.36
N PHE A 430 -0.23 -2.02 -22.08
CA PHE A 430 -0.90 -0.89 -22.69
C PHE A 430 -1.53 -1.32 -24.02
N ARG A 431 -2.71 -0.80 -24.33
CA ARG A 431 -3.42 -1.01 -25.60
C ARG A 431 -4.04 0.31 -26.04
N GLU A 432 -4.05 0.59 -27.35
CA GLU A 432 -4.98 1.59 -27.87
C GLU A 432 -6.39 1.26 -27.39
N PRO A 433 -7.20 2.29 -27.04
CA PRO A 433 -8.53 2.06 -26.57
C PRO A 433 -9.27 1.28 -27.65
N SER A 434 -9.75 0.08 -27.28
CA SER A 434 -10.60 -0.68 -28.17
C SER A 434 -11.79 0.21 -28.50
N GLY A 435 -12.06 0.47 -29.79
CA GLY A 435 -13.06 1.46 -30.26
C GLY A 435 -14.52 1.21 -29.85
N GLY A 436 -14.76 0.49 -28.75
CA GLY A 436 -15.99 0.52 -27.99
C GLY A 436 -16.21 1.88 -27.32
N THR A 437 -17.46 2.16 -26.99
CA THR A 437 -17.80 3.31 -26.16
C THR A 437 -17.10 3.14 -24.80
N PRO A 438 -16.27 4.09 -24.36
CA PRO A 438 -15.70 4.06 -23.01
C PRO A 438 -16.81 3.80 -21.98
N PRO A 439 -16.53 3.09 -20.87
CA PRO A 439 -17.50 3.01 -19.80
C PRO A 439 -17.95 4.43 -19.45
N PRO A 440 -19.27 4.66 -19.27
CA PRO A 440 -19.76 6.00 -18.97
C PRO A 440 -19.02 6.52 -17.73
N PRO A 441 -18.73 7.83 -17.67
CA PRO A 441 -18.06 8.38 -16.49
C PRO A 441 -18.90 8.10 -15.24
N TYR A 442 -18.24 8.09 -14.08
CA TYR A 442 -18.99 8.08 -12.82
C TYR A 442 -19.97 9.26 -12.78
N PRO A 443 -21.10 9.10 -12.06
CA PRO A 443 -22.03 10.19 -11.85
C PRO A 443 -21.31 11.44 -11.34
N ALA A 444 -21.47 12.56 -12.03
CA ALA A 444 -20.81 13.81 -11.64
C ALA A 444 -21.38 14.38 -10.31
N THR A 445 -22.61 14.00 -9.96
CA THR A 445 -23.29 14.44 -8.73
C THR A 445 -23.78 13.26 -7.91
N LEU A 446 -23.90 13.46 -6.59
CA LEU A 446 -24.43 12.45 -5.68
C LEU A 446 -25.89 12.11 -5.98
N SER A 447 -26.71 13.09 -6.38
CA SER A 447 -28.08 12.86 -6.85
C SER A 447 -28.15 11.89 -8.04
N ALA A 448 -27.17 11.92 -8.94
CA ALA A 448 -27.11 11.04 -10.11
C ALA A 448 -26.63 9.61 -9.79
N THR A 449 -26.12 9.36 -8.57
CA THR A 449 -25.69 8.01 -8.15
C THR A 449 -26.84 7.06 -7.86
N GLY A 450 -28.01 7.58 -7.52
CA GLY A 450 -29.14 6.78 -7.01
C GLY A 450 -28.94 6.25 -5.58
N LEU A 451 -27.88 6.64 -4.86
CA LEU A 451 -27.64 6.20 -3.47
C LEU A 451 -28.70 6.70 -2.48
N PHE A 452 -29.29 7.85 -2.75
CA PHE A 452 -30.30 8.46 -1.89
C PHE A 452 -31.53 8.84 -2.72
N THR A 453 -32.70 8.48 -2.20
CA THR A 453 -33.99 8.90 -2.78
C THR A 453 -34.36 10.33 -2.36
N ASN A 454 -33.78 10.80 -1.26
CA ASN A 454 -33.90 12.18 -0.79
C ASN A 454 -32.58 12.62 -0.15
N LEU A 455 -31.90 13.59 -0.78
CA LEU A 455 -30.64 14.13 -0.27
C LEU A 455 -30.82 15.00 0.97
N ALA A 456 -31.93 15.73 1.11
CA ALA A 456 -32.16 16.59 2.28
C ALA A 456 -32.18 15.78 3.58
N THR A 457 -32.73 14.57 3.55
CA THR A 457 -32.78 13.66 4.71
C THR A 457 -31.73 12.54 4.68
N LEU A 458 -30.98 12.42 3.58
CA LEU A 458 -30.15 11.24 3.25
C LEU A 458 -30.93 9.94 3.37
N THR A 459 -32.19 9.92 2.89
CA THR A 459 -32.98 8.70 2.84
C THR A 459 -32.35 7.75 1.81
N PRO A 460 -31.81 6.59 2.23
CA PRO A 460 -31.07 5.72 1.34
C PRO A 460 -31.98 5.07 0.29
N ALA A 461 -31.39 4.66 -0.83
CA ALA A 461 -32.06 3.79 -1.80
C ALA A 461 -32.43 2.44 -1.17
N ALA A 462 -33.44 1.78 -1.75
CA ALA A 462 -33.84 0.45 -1.33
C ALA A 462 -32.65 -0.53 -1.39
N GLY A 463 -32.51 -1.35 -0.35
CA GLY A 463 -31.45 -2.36 -0.22
C GLY A 463 -30.12 -1.85 0.34
N LEU A 464 -29.97 -0.55 0.60
CA LEU A 464 -28.88 -0.03 1.44
C LEU A 464 -29.25 -0.19 2.92
N VAL A 465 -28.48 -1.00 3.63
CA VAL A 465 -28.65 -1.29 5.06
C VAL A 465 -27.75 -0.36 5.88
N PRO A 466 -28.30 0.46 6.79
CA PRO A 466 -27.49 1.31 7.66
C PRO A 466 -26.71 0.46 8.68
N TYR A 467 -25.53 0.93 9.09
CA TYR A 467 -24.76 0.29 10.15
C TYR A 467 -23.91 1.25 10.96
N GLU A 468 -23.59 0.81 12.17
CA GLU A 468 -22.72 1.47 13.12
C GLU A 468 -21.50 0.62 13.48
N VAL A 469 -20.51 1.29 14.06
CA VAL A 469 -19.20 0.74 14.40
C VAL A 469 -18.90 1.08 15.86
N ASN A 470 -18.45 0.11 16.66
CA ASN A 470 -18.00 0.30 18.05
C ASN A 470 -16.86 1.33 18.18
N SER A 471 -15.73 1.17 17.48
CA SER A 471 -14.61 2.13 17.48
C SER A 471 -14.50 2.84 16.13
N PRO A 472 -15.02 4.07 15.97
CA PRO A 472 -14.93 4.80 14.70
C PRO A 472 -13.51 5.27 14.42
N LEU A 473 -13.10 5.25 13.14
CA LEU A 473 -11.92 5.97 12.66
C LEU A 473 -12.03 7.47 13.02
N TRP A 474 -11.00 8.06 13.62
CA TRP A 474 -10.88 9.49 13.89
C TRP A 474 -10.88 10.29 12.59
N SER A 475 -11.61 11.41 12.56
CA SER A 475 -11.70 12.28 11.37
C SER A 475 -12.04 13.69 11.82
N ASP A 476 -11.21 14.26 12.70
CA ASP A 476 -11.33 15.64 13.21
C ASP A 476 -12.72 16.00 13.76
N GLY A 477 -13.31 15.09 14.56
CA GLY A 477 -14.64 15.29 15.13
C GLY A 477 -15.82 15.08 14.18
N ALA A 478 -15.60 14.74 12.90
CA ALA A 478 -16.70 14.49 11.97
C ALA A 478 -17.53 13.25 12.36
N ARG A 479 -18.85 13.45 12.41
CA ARG A 479 -19.86 12.40 12.55
C ARG A 479 -19.98 11.65 11.24
N LYS A 480 -20.25 10.33 11.34
CA LYS A 480 -20.29 9.43 10.19
C LYS A 480 -21.55 8.59 10.19
N ARG A 481 -22.29 8.64 9.08
CA ARG A 481 -23.38 7.70 8.76
C ARG A 481 -22.90 6.73 7.69
N ARG A 482 -23.30 5.45 7.80
CA ARG A 482 -22.78 4.38 6.94
C ARG A 482 -23.89 3.48 6.44
N TRP A 483 -23.73 3.00 5.22
CA TRP A 483 -24.62 2.03 4.59
C TRP A 483 -23.84 0.99 3.81
N ILE A 484 -24.38 -0.22 3.70
CA ILE A 484 -23.89 -1.27 2.82
C ILE A 484 -25.02 -1.77 1.92
N GLY A 485 -24.71 -2.14 0.68
CA GLY A 485 -25.63 -2.77 -0.25
C GLY A 485 -24.97 -3.94 -0.97
N LEU A 486 -25.72 -5.01 -1.19
CA LEU A 486 -25.29 -6.18 -1.97
C LEU A 486 -26.22 -6.36 -3.18
N PRO A 487 -25.69 -6.73 -4.36
CA PRO A 487 -26.50 -6.94 -5.56
C PRO A 487 -27.29 -8.26 -5.47
N GLY A 488 -28.54 -8.24 -5.93
CA GLY A 488 -29.39 -9.43 -6.00
C GLY A 488 -29.41 -10.21 -4.68
N SER A 489 -29.07 -11.50 -4.77
CA SER A 489 -29.00 -12.45 -3.64
C SER A 489 -27.57 -12.81 -3.24
N THR A 490 -26.55 -12.07 -3.68
CA THR A 490 -25.15 -12.39 -3.33
C THR A 490 -24.90 -12.24 -1.83
N GLN A 491 -23.95 -12.97 -1.26
CA GLN A 491 -23.74 -12.99 0.19
C GLN A 491 -22.29 -12.71 0.56
N ILE A 492 -22.09 -12.19 1.77
CA ILE A 492 -20.79 -11.91 2.38
C ILE A 492 -20.25 -13.20 2.99
N ALA A 493 -18.99 -13.54 2.68
CA ALA A 493 -18.30 -14.60 3.41
C ALA A 493 -17.84 -14.03 4.76
N PHE A 494 -18.54 -14.45 5.81
CA PHE A 494 -18.29 -14.04 7.19
C PHE A 494 -16.98 -14.66 7.71
N ASP A 495 -16.25 -13.88 8.50
CA ASP A 495 -15.09 -14.36 9.26
C ASP A 495 -15.22 -13.90 10.72
N PRO A 496 -15.07 -14.80 11.72
CA PRO A 496 -15.27 -14.45 13.12
C PRO A 496 -14.23 -13.48 13.70
N SER A 497 -13.01 -13.42 13.14
CA SER A 497 -11.92 -12.59 13.69
C SER A 497 -11.19 -11.74 12.64
N GLY A 498 -11.09 -12.22 11.41
CA GLY A 498 -10.44 -11.58 10.27
C GLY A 498 -11.34 -10.64 9.47
N PRO A 499 -10.82 -10.10 8.34
CA PRO A 499 -11.62 -9.34 7.39
C PRO A 499 -12.64 -10.24 6.68
N TRP A 500 -13.84 -9.73 6.45
CA TRP A 500 -14.85 -10.42 5.64
C TRP A 500 -14.53 -10.33 4.14
N SER A 501 -15.06 -11.27 3.35
CA SER A 501 -14.98 -11.20 1.88
C SER A 501 -16.34 -10.84 1.28
N PHE A 502 -16.32 -9.94 0.31
CA PHE A 502 -17.53 -9.34 -0.26
C PHE A 502 -17.72 -9.78 -1.72
N PRO A 503 -18.98 -10.02 -2.16
CA PRO A 503 -19.27 -10.37 -3.53
C PRO A 503 -19.16 -9.15 -4.46
N GLN A 504 -18.86 -9.39 -5.75
CA GLN A 504 -18.87 -8.35 -6.77
C GLN A 504 -20.20 -7.59 -6.76
N GLY A 505 -20.13 -6.27 -6.95
CA GLY A 505 -21.22 -5.30 -6.91
C GLY A 505 -21.57 -4.81 -5.51
N THR A 506 -20.86 -5.26 -4.46
CA THR A 506 -20.98 -4.69 -3.12
C THR A 506 -20.68 -3.20 -3.13
N VAL A 507 -21.48 -2.41 -2.40
CA VAL A 507 -21.29 -0.97 -2.22
C VAL A 507 -21.30 -0.63 -0.73
N LEU A 508 -20.30 0.11 -0.28
CA LEU A 508 -20.25 0.75 1.03
C LEU A 508 -20.27 2.26 0.86
N VAL A 509 -21.13 2.92 1.64
CA VAL A 509 -21.30 4.37 1.61
C VAL A 509 -20.97 4.91 2.99
N LYS A 510 -20.18 5.98 3.05
CA LYS A 510 -19.86 6.70 4.29
C LYS A 510 -20.06 8.20 4.06
N HIS A 511 -20.99 8.79 4.79
CA HIS A 511 -21.27 10.23 4.77
C HIS A 511 -20.65 10.90 6.00
N PHE A 512 -20.03 12.06 5.80
CA PHE A 512 -19.35 12.85 6.82
C PHE A 512 -20.00 14.22 6.99
N GLU A 513 -20.24 14.58 8.24
CA GLU A 513 -20.75 15.88 8.65
C GLU A 513 -20.03 16.34 9.92
N ILE A 514 -19.87 17.66 10.09
CA ILE A 514 -19.26 18.26 11.28
C ILE A 514 -20.19 19.33 11.84
N ASP A 515 -20.34 19.35 13.16
CA ASP A 515 -21.13 20.37 13.83
C ASP A 515 -20.27 21.64 13.95
N LEU A 516 -20.72 22.75 13.35
CA LEU A 516 -19.99 24.02 13.40
C LEU A 516 -20.06 24.66 14.79
N VAL A 517 -21.10 24.32 15.56
CA VAL A 517 -21.24 24.61 16.98
C VAL A 517 -21.26 23.26 17.71
N PRO A 518 -20.26 22.94 18.54
CA PRO A 518 -20.15 21.64 19.20
C PRO A 518 -21.43 21.24 19.93
N GLY A 519 -21.99 20.08 19.56
CA GLY A 519 -23.21 19.53 20.16
C GLY A 519 -24.53 20.06 19.56
N ASP A 520 -24.51 21.10 18.73
CA ASP A 520 -25.68 21.55 17.98
C ASP A 520 -25.72 20.89 16.60
N VAL A 521 -26.51 19.80 16.50
CA VAL A 521 -26.76 19.07 15.25
C VAL A 521 -27.36 19.96 14.15
N GLY A 522 -28.05 21.05 14.51
CA GLY A 522 -28.63 22.01 13.55
C GLY A 522 -27.58 22.87 12.85
N SER A 523 -26.38 22.99 13.44
CA SER A 523 -25.23 23.71 12.87
C SER A 523 -24.41 22.85 11.89
N ALA A 524 -24.81 21.59 11.65
CA ALA A 524 -24.00 20.64 10.92
C ALA A 524 -23.73 21.04 9.46
N LYS A 525 -22.44 21.13 9.11
CA LYS A 525 -21.96 21.23 7.73
C LYS A 525 -21.74 19.83 7.17
N ARG A 526 -22.38 19.54 6.03
CA ARG A 526 -22.07 18.33 5.25
C ARG A 526 -20.75 18.53 4.53
N LEU A 527 -19.86 17.55 4.68
CA LEU A 527 -18.52 17.63 4.11
C LEU A 527 -18.46 16.79 2.84
N GLU A 528 -18.62 15.48 2.97
CA GLU A 528 -18.44 14.56 1.86
C GLU A 528 -19.26 13.28 2.01
N THR A 529 -19.48 12.61 0.88
CA THR A 529 -19.95 11.23 0.82
C THR A 529 -18.92 10.41 0.06
N ARG A 530 -18.31 9.43 0.73
CA ARG A 530 -17.38 8.48 0.12
C ARG A 530 -18.10 7.17 -0.20
N VAL A 531 -17.78 6.60 -1.34
CA VAL A 531 -18.35 5.34 -1.84
C VAL A 531 -17.19 4.40 -2.15
N LEU A 532 -17.26 3.19 -1.60
CA LEU A 532 -16.35 2.09 -1.92
C LEU A 532 -17.17 0.97 -2.57
N ARG A 533 -16.88 0.65 -3.82
CA ARG A 533 -17.64 -0.31 -4.63
C ARG A 533 -16.73 -1.42 -5.15
N LEU A 534 -17.19 -2.67 -5.15
CA LEU A 534 -16.48 -3.77 -5.80
C LEU A 534 -17.00 -3.96 -7.23
N GLY A 535 -16.29 -3.42 -8.21
CA GLY A 535 -16.57 -3.61 -9.64
C GLY A 535 -15.99 -4.91 -10.19
N SER A 536 -16.08 -5.10 -11.51
CA SER A 536 -15.51 -6.25 -12.22
C SER A 536 -13.97 -6.25 -12.27
N GLN A 537 -13.35 -5.08 -12.11
CA GLN A 537 -11.90 -4.89 -12.12
C GLN A 537 -11.30 -4.73 -10.71
N GLY A 538 -12.10 -4.90 -9.66
CA GLY A 538 -11.68 -4.75 -8.27
C GLY A 538 -12.39 -3.63 -7.53
N TRP A 539 -11.83 -3.21 -6.40
CA TRP A 539 -12.41 -2.17 -5.57
C TRP A 539 -12.17 -0.77 -6.13
N GLU A 540 -13.18 0.08 -6.02
CA GLU A 540 -13.27 1.42 -6.60
C GLU A 540 -13.70 2.39 -5.49
N GLY A 541 -12.95 3.48 -5.30
CA GLY A 541 -13.22 4.51 -4.30
C GLY A 541 -13.56 5.85 -4.96
N THR A 542 -14.67 6.47 -4.58
CA THR A 542 -15.06 7.82 -5.06
C THR A 542 -15.45 8.72 -3.90
N THR A 543 -15.15 10.00 -4.03
CA THR A 543 -15.48 11.05 -3.06
C THR A 543 -16.39 12.08 -3.71
N TYR A 544 -17.53 12.38 -3.08
CA TYR A 544 -18.43 13.46 -3.48
C TYR A 544 -18.38 14.57 -2.42
N ARG A 545 -17.88 15.76 -2.78
CA ARG A 545 -17.84 16.93 -1.89
C ARG A 545 -19.18 17.64 -1.91
N TRP A 546 -19.79 17.86 -0.74
CA TRP A 546 -21.07 18.58 -0.65
C TRP A 546 -20.91 20.05 -1.02
N ARG A 547 -21.90 20.58 -1.73
CA ARG A 547 -22.01 22.01 -2.01
C ARG A 547 -22.34 22.76 -0.73
N SER A 548 -21.94 24.02 -0.66
CA SER A 548 -22.14 24.88 0.51
C SER A 548 -23.61 25.08 0.89
N ASP A 549 -24.54 24.96 -0.07
CA ASP A 549 -25.98 25.04 0.15
C ASP A 549 -26.62 23.71 0.61
N GLY A 550 -25.84 22.63 0.68
CA GLY A 550 -26.29 21.30 1.08
C GLY A 550 -27.28 20.65 0.10
N SER A 551 -27.45 21.19 -1.11
CA SER A 551 -28.41 20.71 -2.10
C SER A 551 -28.01 19.38 -2.75
N ASP A 552 -26.71 19.21 -2.98
CA ASP A 552 -26.11 18.05 -3.64
C ASP A 552 -24.61 17.98 -3.31
N ALA A 553 -23.92 16.99 -3.86
CA ALA A 553 -22.47 16.85 -3.78
C ALA A 553 -21.86 16.52 -5.15
N ASP A 554 -20.69 17.05 -5.44
CA ASP A 554 -19.98 16.91 -6.71
C ASP A 554 -18.83 15.91 -6.58
N LEU A 555 -18.68 15.03 -7.57
CA LEU A 555 -17.55 14.10 -7.66
C LEU A 555 -16.23 14.87 -7.79
N ILE A 556 -15.23 14.49 -7.01
CA ILE A 556 -13.86 15.02 -7.13
C ILE A 556 -12.90 13.92 -7.61
N ASP A 557 -11.96 14.29 -8.46
CA ASP A 557 -10.93 13.38 -9.00
C ASP A 557 -9.55 13.61 -8.35
N GLU A 558 -9.30 14.83 -7.87
CA GLU A 558 -8.07 15.21 -7.19
C GLU A 558 -8.31 15.46 -5.71
N ARG A 559 -7.22 15.51 -4.95
CA ARG A 559 -7.29 15.90 -3.54
C ARG A 559 -7.64 17.37 -3.47
N GLU A 560 -8.62 17.70 -2.64
CA GLU A 560 -9.01 19.09 -2.39
C GLU A 560 -8.97 19.39 -0.90
N THR A 561 -8.84 20.67 -0.54
CA THR A 561 -8.93 21.14 0.84
C THR A 561 -9.93 22.29 0.94
N GLU A 562 -10.63 22.36 2.07
CA GLU A 562 -11.50 23.49 2.43
C GLU A 562 -11.20 23.91 3.86
N THR A 563 -11.21 25.22 4.13
CA THR A 563 -11.14 25.76 5.49
C THR A 563 -12.48 26.40 5.88
N PHE A 564 -12.88 26.20 7.13
CA PHE A 564 -14.09 26.79 7.72
C PHE A 564 -13.94 26.94 9.23
N ASP A 565 -14.69 27.87 9.82
CA ASP A 565 -14.65 28.11 11.26
C ASP A 565 -15.58 27.17 12.02
N VAL A 566 -15.11 26.69 13.17
CA VAL A 566 -15.87 25.90 14.14
C VAL A 566 -15.80 26.63 15.48
N GLU A 567 -16.93 26.76 16.17
CA GLU A 567 -16.97 27.32 17.53
C GLU A 567 -16.14 26.45 18.47
N ASP A 568 -15.24 27.08 19.19
CA ASP A 568 -14.32 26.44 20.11
C ASP A 568 -14.04 27.43 21.25
N LEU A 569 -14.63 27.16 22.41
CA LEU A 569 -14.54 28.05 23.57
C LEU A 569 -13.13 28.13 24.16
N ASP A 570 -12.28 27.13 23.85
CA ASP A 570 -10.88 27.10 24.28
C ASP A 570 -9.97 27.84 23.29
N ALA A 571 -10.45 28.16 22.09
CA ALA A 571 -9.71 28.91 21.08
C ALA A 571 -9.75 30.44 21.33
N PRO A 572 -8.66 31.18 21.05
CA PRO A 572 -8.67 32.64 21.10
C PRO A 572 -9.74 33.23 20.18
N GLY A 573 -10.72 33.91 20.76
CA GLY A 573 -11.85 34.48 20.01
C GLY A 573 -13.09 33.58 19.92
N GLY A 574 -13.08 32.40 20.55
CA GLY A 574 -14.24 31.49 20.63
C GLY A 574 -14.48 30.66 19.37
N THR A 575 -13.57 30.70 18.39
CA THR A 575 -13.65 29.97 17.13
C THR A 575 -12.26 29.48 16.75
N ARG A 576 -12.18 28.30 16.13
CA ARG A 576 -10.96 27.84 15.45
C ARG A 576 -11.22 27.62 13.96
N GLU A 577 -10.17 27.82 13.17
CA GLU A 577 -10.16 27.39 11.77
C GLU A 577 -9.99 25.86 11.70
N GLN A 578 -10.87 25.19 10.96
CA GLN A 578 -10.78 23.78 10.61
C GLN A 578 -10.38 23.65 9.14
N THR A 579 -9.30 22.90 8.87
CA THR A 579 -9.00 22.43 7.52
C THR A 579 -9.56 21.03 7.31
N TRP A 580 -10.38 20.82 6.30
CA TRP A 580 -10.81 19.50 5.86
C TRP A 580 -10.10 19.11 4.56
N THR A 581 -9.66 17.86 4.47
CA THR A 581 -9.08 17.29 3.23
C THR A 581 -10.04 16.28 2.62
N TYR A 582 -10.46 16.54 1.39
CA TYR A 582 -11.22 15.61 0.57
C TYR A 582 -10.25 14.72 -0.21
N PRO A 583 -10.23 13.40 0.01
CA PRO A 583 -9.29 12.52 -0.67
C PRO A 583 -9.67 12.35 -2.14
N SER A 584 -8.65 12.33 -2.98
CA SER A 584 -8.76 11.79 -4.34
C SER A 584 -9.11 10.30 -4.30
N ARG A 585 -9.46 9.74 -5.45
CA ARG A 585 -9.68 8.28 -5.57
C ARG A 585 -8.46 7.47 -5.15
N SER A 586 -7.27 7.96 -5.50
CA SER A 586 -6.04 7.27 -5.16
C SER A 586 -5.67 7.39 -3.69
N ASP A 587 -5.99 8.52 -3.05
CA ASP A 587 -5.80 8.69 -1.60
C ASP A 587 -6.61 7.66 -0.80
N CYS A 588 -7.79 7.25 -1.28
CA CYS A 588 -8.56 6.18 -0.65
C CYS A 588 -7.73 4.88 -0.50
N PHE A 589 -6.96 4.53 -1.54
CA PHE A 589 -6.21 3.27 -1.57
C PHE A 589 -4.86 3.32 -0.82
N GLN A 590 -4.49 4.47 -0.24
CA GLN A 590 -3.39 4.52 0.74
C GLN A 590 -3.72 3.75 2.02
N CYS A 591 -5.00 3.74 2.43
CA CYS A 591 -5.47 3.01 3.60
C CYS A 591 -6.22 1.71 3.23
N HIS A 592 -6.96 1.73 2.11
CA HIS A 592 -7.75 0.59 1.64
C HIS A 592 -6.87 -0.41 0.87
N THR A 593 -5.93 -1.06 1.56
CA THR A 593 -4.93 -1.97 0.97
C THR A 593 -5.35 -3.45 1.03
N GLN A 594 -4.78 -4.28 0.17
CA GLN A 594 -5.05 -5.73 0.17
C GLN A 594 -4.65 -6.38 1.51
N ALA A 595 -3.53 -5.95 2.10
CA ALA A 595 -3.08 -6.42 3.40
C ALA A 595 -4.13 -6.15 4.50
N ALA A 596 -4.76 -4.97 4.47
CA ALA A 596 -5.80 -4.59 5.43
C ALA A 596 -7.18 -5.24 5.15
N GLY A 597 -7.33 -5.95 4.02
CA GLY A 597 -8.59 -6.55 3.57
C GLY A 597 -9.48 -5.62 2.75
N ILE A 598 -8.97 -4.46 2.32
CA ILE A 598 -9.65 -3.38 1.57
C ILE A 598 -10.82 -2.72 2.32
N VAL A 599 -11.80 -3.46 2.84
CA VAL A 599 -12.96 -2.89 3.54
C VAL A 599 -12.61 -2.64 5.02
N LEU A 600 -12.45 -1.36 5.36
CA LEU A 600 -12.09 -0.93 6.71
C LEU A 600 -13.34 -0.76 7.58
N GLY A 601 -13.27 -1.21 8.84
CA GLY A 601 -14.32 -1.01 9.86
C GLY A 601 -15.53 -1.95 9.79
N VAL A 602 -15.68 -2.77 8.74
CA VAL A 602 -16.72 -3.82 8.67
C VAL A 602 -16.10 -5.16 9.05
N ARG A 603 -16.15 -5.47 10.34
CA ARG A 603 -15.65 -6.72 10.95
C ARG A 603 -16.58 -7.17 12.07
N THR A 604 -16.49 -8.44 12.44
CA THR A 604 -17.35 -9.06 13.46
C THR A 604 -17.40 -8.26 14.76
N GLY A 605 -16.26 -8.02 15.42
CA GLY A 605 -16.26 -7.25 16.67
C GLY A 605 -16.59 -5.76 16.52
N GLN A 606 -16.47 -5.21 15.30
CA GLN A 606 -16.89 -3.83 15.02
C GLN A 606 -18.41 -3.68 14.92
N LEU A 607 -19.08 -4.71 14.40
CA LEU A 607 -20.52 -4.71 14.12
C LEU A 607 -21.34 -5.39 15.23
N HIS A 608 -20.72 -6.16 16.12
CA HIS A 608 -21.38 -6.75 17.28
C HIS A 608 -21.76 -5.62 18.27
N ARG A 609 -22.97 -5.10 18.11
CA ARG A 609 -23.61 -4.04 18.89
C ARG A 609 -25.07 -3.92 18.49
N GLU A 610 -25.88 -3.40 19.39
CA GLU A 610 -27.27 -3.07 19.10
C GLU A 610 -27.40 -1.78 18.30
N VAL A 611 -28.30 -1.78 17.31
CA VAL A 611 -28.67 -0.61 16.51
C VAL A 611 -30.19 -0.57 16.36
N ALA A 612 -30.75 0.64 16.37
CA ALA A 612 -32.15 0.87 16.11
C ALA A 612 -32.46 0.70 14.61
N TYR A 613 -33.19 -0.35 14.26
CA TYR A 613 -33.73 -0.56 12.92
C TYR A 613 -35.24 -0.28 12.89
N PRO A 614 -35.87 -0.18 11.70
CA PRO A 614 -37.29 0.16 11.60
C PRO A 614 -38.24 -0.80 12.33
N ALA A 615 -37.89 -2.08 12.49
CA ALA A 615 -38.76 -3.06 13.14
C ALA A 615 -38.48 -3.23 14.65
N ALA A 616 -37.22 -3.13 15.06
CA ALA A 616 -36.79 -3.22 16.46
C ALA A 616 -35.34 -2.75 16.60
N THR A 617 -34.92 -2.43 17.83
CA THR A 617 -33.50 -2.42 18.19
C THR A 617 -33.00 -3.85 18.25
N ASP A 618 -31.87 -4.11 17.60
CA ASP A 618 -31.29 -5.45 17.54
C ASP A 618 -29.79 -5.41 17.31
N ASP A 619 -29.10 -6.49 17.68
CA ASP A 619 -27.71 -6.69 17.30
C ASP A 619 -27.57 -6.75 15.77
N GLN A 620 -26.63 -5.98 15.22
CA GLN A 620 -26.47 -5.88 13.78
C GLN A 620 -26.06 -7.21 13.13
N LEU A 621 -25.21 -8.02 13.78
CA LEU A 621 -24.84 -9.34 13.25
C LEU A 621 -26.05 -10.26 13.21
N ARG A 622 -26.89 -10.23 14.26
CA ARG A 622 -28.14 -11.02 14.30
C ARG A 622 -29.12 -10.56 13.23
N ALA A 623 -29.32 -9.25 13.08
CA ALA A 623 -30.21 -8.69 12.08
C ALA A 623 -29.73 -9.03 10.66
N TRP A 624 -28.42 -8.93 10.38
CA TRP A 624 -27.83 -9.21 9.08
C TRP A 624 -27.86 -10.71 8.74
N ASN A 625 -27.64 -11.57 9.74
CA ASN A 625 -27.80 -13.01 9.60
C ASN A 625 -29.25 -13.38 9.29
N HIS A 626 -30.21 -12.79 10.02
CA HIS A 626 -31.64 -13.04 9.83
C HIS A 626 -32.11 -12.72 8.40
N ILE A 627 -31.65 -11.61 7.82
CA ILE A 627 -32.00 -11.26 6.43
C ILE A 627 -31.15 -11.99 5.38
N GLY A 628 -30.25 -12.89 5.78
CA GLY A 628 -29.48 -13.72 4.86
C GLY A 628 -28.36 -12.98 4.12
N LEU A 629 -27.69 -12.02 4.78
CA LEU A 629 -26.53 -11.35 4.19
C LEU A 629 -25.26 -12.22 4.20
N PHE A 630 -25.17 -13.24 5.05
CA PHE A 630 -23.99 -14.10 5.16
C PHE A 630 -24.14 -15.40 4.37
N THR A 631 -23.03 -15.92 3.83
CA THR A 631 -22.98 -17.21 3.11
C THR A 631 -23.30 -18.41 4.00
N THR A 632 -23.17 -18.23 5.31
CA THR A 632 -23.40 -19.25 6.34
C THR A 632 -24.19 -18.63 7.47
N ASP A 633 -25.05 -19.42 8.12
CA ASP A 633 -25.66 -19.03 9.39
C ASP A 633 -24.56 -18.90 10.45
N ILE A 634 -24.42 -17.70 11.02
CA ILE A 634 -23.38 -17.41 12.02
C ILE A 634 -23.78 -17.82 13.44
N GLY A 635 -25.00 -18.36 13.64
CA GLY A 635 -25.47 -18.85 14.92
C GLY A 635 -25.63 -17.76 15.97
N ASP A 636 -25.26 -18.07 17.22
CA ASP A 636 -25.39 -17.17 18.35
C ASP A 636 -24.33 -16.07 18.35
N VAL A 637 -24.80 -14.82 18.26
CA VAL A 637 -23.93 -13.66 18.25
C VAL A 637 -23.14 -13.51 19.56
N THR A 638 -23.63 -14.08 20.67
CA THR A 638 -22.89 -14.12 21.95
C THR A 638 -21.60 -14.95 21.90
N ALA A 639 -21.40 -15.75 20.84
CA ALA A 639 -20.14 -16.44 20.58
C ALA A 639 -19.02 -15.50 20.10
N TYR A 640 -19.35 -14.26 19.69
CA TYR A 640 -18.39 -13.30 19.17
C TYR A 640 -18.13 -12.17 20.18
N ALA A 641 -16.88 -11.70 20.25
CA ALA A 641 -16.53 -10.56 21.10
C ALA A 641 -16.83 -9.23 20.40
N ALA A 642 -17.51 -8.32 21.09
CA ALA A 642 -17.63 -6.92 20.66
C ALA A 642 -16.32 -6.17 20.98
N TRP A 643 -15.90 -5.29 20.08
CA TRP A 643 -14.83 -4.33 20.37
C TRP A 643 -15.35 -3.27 21.33
N ALA A 644 -14.50 -2.86 22.28
CA ALA A 644 -14.86 -1.79 23.20
C ALA A 644 -14.98 -0.45 22.45
N GLU A 645 -15.99 0.33 22.80
CA GLU A 645 -16.05 1.71 22.38
C GLU A 645 -14.95 2.51 23.11
N PRO A 646 -14.19 3.39 22.43
CA PRO A 646 -13.14 4.17 23.07
C PRO A 646 -13.60 4.98 24.29
N GLY A 647 -14.88 5.36 24.37
CA GLY A 647 -15.48 6.07 25.51
C GLY A 647 -16.07 5.19 26.62
N ASP A 648 -16.15 3.86 26.45
CA ASP A 648 -16.82 2.97 27.41
C ASP A 648 -15.99 2.78 28.68
N VAL A 649 -16.35 3.47 29.75
CA VAL A 649 -15.69 3.37 31.06
C VAL A 649 -15.89 2.03 31.77
N GLY A 650 -16.81 1.18 31.31
CA GLY A 650 -17.00 -0.19 31.81
C GLY A 650 -15.99 -1.19 31.25
N ALA A 651 -15.39 -0.89 30.09
CA ALA A 651 -14.34 -1.70 29.49
C ALA A 651 -12.95 -1.36 30.07
N THR A 652 -12.03 -2.32 30.04
CA THR A 652 -10.64 -2.08 30.47
C THR A 652 -9.97 -1.07 29.55
N LEU A 653 -9.00 -0.31 30.08
CA LEU A 653 -8.20 0.63 29.29
C LEU A 653 -7.56 -0.06 28.08
N GLU A 654 -7.00 -1.25 28.29
CA GLU A 654 -6.43 -2.04 27.20
C GLU A 654 -7.48 -2.34 26.13
N ALA A 655 -8.66 -2.88 26.47
CA ALA A 655 -9.67 -3.21 25.46
C ALA A 655 -10.06 -2.00 24.59
N ARG A 656 -10.22 -0.83 25.20
CA ARG A 656 -10.55 0.43 24.51
C ARG A 656 -9.40 0.89 23.61
N VAL A 657 -8.15 0.85 24.10
CA VAL A 657 -6.96 1.19 23.32
C VAL A 657 -6.77 0.23 22.14
N ARG A 658 -6.92 -1.08 22.35
CA ARG A 658 -6.80 -2.10 21.29
C ARG A 658 -7.85 -1.87 20.19
N ALA A 659 -9.08 -1.56 20.56
CA ALA A 659 -10.13 -1.20 19.61
C ALA A 659 -9.83 0.11 18.86
N TYR A 660 -9.27 1.12 19.54
CA TYR A 660 -8.84 2.36 18.90
C TYR A 660 -7.70 2.11 17.89
N PHE A 661 -6.64 1.39 18.28
CA PHE A 661 -5.52 1.05 17.40
C PHE A 661 -5.96 0.22 16.19
N ALA A 662 -6.87 -0.74 16.37
CA ALA A 662 -7.40 -1.55 15.27
C ALA A 662 -8.12 -0.69 14.21
N SER A 663 -8.84 0.35 14.64
CA SER A 663 -9.61 1.22 13.75
C SER A 663 -8.82 2.38 13.16
N ASN A 664 -7.74 2.82 13.82
CA ASN A 664 -7.02 4.06 13.49
C ASN A 664 -5.56 3.85 13.04
N CYS A 665 -4.96 2.70 13.37
CA CYS A 665 -3.53 2.47 13.14
C CYS A 665 -3.24 1.17 12.38
N ALA A 666 -4.04 0.13 12.61
CA ALA A 666 -3.74 -1.23 12.14
C ALA A 666 -3.78 -1.41 10.62
N MET A 667 -4.49 -0.56 9.87
CA MET A 667 -4.47 -0.60 8.39
C MET A 667 -3.10 -0.24 7.82
N CYS A 668 -2.30 0.51 8.58
CA CYS A 668 -0.93 0.88 8.24
C CYS A 668 0.08 -0.06 8.91
N HIS A 669 -0.15 -0.38 10.17
CA HIS A 669 0.72 -1.18 11.04
C HIS A 669 0.24 -2.63 11.16
N LEU A 670 0.53 -3.40 10.13
CA LEU A 670 0.27 -4.84 10.03
C LEU A 670 1.30 -5.48 9.07
N PRO A 671 1.49 -6.81 9.08
CA PRO A 671 2.35 -7.49 8.12
C PRO A 671 1.94 -7.18 6.67
N GLY A 672 2.88 -6.65 5.88
CA GLY A 672 2.63 -6.24 4.50
C GLY A 672 1.87 -4.91 4.35
N GLY A 673 1.62 -4.20 5.44
CA GLY A 673 1.06 -2.86 5.46
C GLY A 673 2.04 -1.77 4.98
N PRO A 674 1.54 -0.56 4.72
CA PRO A 674 2.34 0.55 4.20
C PRO A 674 3.28 1.19 5.24
N ALA A 675 3.06 1.02 6.54
CA ALA A 675 3.96 1.61 7.54
C ALA A 675 5.24 0.79 7.70
N PRO A 676 6.42 1.45 7.80
CA PRO A 676 7.67 0.75 8.06
C PRO A 676 7.78 0.27 9.52
N GLY A 677 8.51 -0.83 9.73
CA GLY A 677 8.78 -1.42 11.05
C GLY A 677 7.97 -2.68 11.34
N ASN A 678 8.30 -3.35 12.44
CA ASN A 678 7.72 -4.65 12.84
C ASN A 678 6.54 -4.48 13.83
N VAL A 679 5.62 -3.57 13.54
CA VAL A 679 4.47 -3.29 14.40
C VAL A 679 3.19 -3.89 13.81
N ASP A 680 2.45 -4.64 14.62
CA ASP A 680 1.17 -5.25 14.24
C ASP A 680 0.07 -4.87 15.24
N LEU A 681 -0.80 -3.93 14.84
CA LEU A 681 -1.84 -3.35 15.70
C LEU A 681 -3.23 -3.95 15.46
N ARG A 682 -3.33 -5.07 14.74
CA ARG A 682 -4.61 -5.75 14.55
C ARG A 682 -5.20 -6.19 15.90
N HIS A 683 -6.53 -6.09 16.02
CA HIS A 683 -7.23 -6.34 17.28
C HIS A 683 -7.01 -7.78 17.82
N ASP A 684 -6.91 -8.76 16.93
CA ASP A 684 -6.75 -10.19 17.25
C ASP A 684 -5.32 -10.58 17.63
N VAL A 685 -4.35 -9.68 17.48
CA VAL A 685 -2.96 -9.92 17.88
C VAL A 685 -2.83 -9.66 19.39
N PRO A 686 -2.28 -10.60 20.18
CA PRO A 686 -2.00 -10.35 21.60
C PRO A 686 -1.05 -9.17 21.79
N LEU A 687 -1.14 -8.45 22.92
CA LEU A 687 -0.30 -7.27 23.17
C LEU A 687 1.20 -7.54 22.97
N ALA A 688 1.70 -8.65 23.54
CA ALA A 688 3.09 -9.09 23.38
C ALA A 688 3.49 -9.40 21.91
N GLY A 689 2.52 -9.72 21.06
CA GLY A 689 2.73 -9.99 19.63
C GLY A 689 2.72 -8.74 18.76
N THR A 690 2.43 -7.56 19.31
CA THR A 690 2.34 -6.32 18.52
C THR A 690 3.67 -5.64 18.26
N GLY A 691 4.71 -5.97 19.02
CA GLY A 691 6.04 -5.38 18.90
C GLY A 691 6.09 -3.89 19.27
N ILE A 692 5.27 -3.43 20.22
CA ILE A 692 5.24 -2.00 20.64
C ILE A 692 5.68 -1.74 22.08
N VAL A 693 5.46 -2.67 23.01
CA VAL A 693 5.74 -2.45 24.43
C VAL A 693 7.20 -2.76 24.71
N ASP A 694 7.91 -1.79 25.27
CA ASP A 694 9.35 -1.83 25.56
C ASP A 694 10.20 -2.25 24.36
N GLU A 695 9.78 -1.78 23.19
CA GLU A 695 10.50 -1.93 21.93
C GLU A 695 11.11 -0.60 21.48
N ARG A 696 12.27 -0.65 20.82
CA ARG A 696 12.97 0.56 20.36
C ARG A 696 12.39 1.06 19.04
N PRO A 697 12.14 2.38 18.89
CA PRO A 697 11.61 2.90 17.64
C PRO A 697 12.67 2.85 16.54
N GLN A 698 12.27 2.37 15.36
CA GLN A 698 13.14 2.29 14.19
C GLN A 698 13.07 3.54 13.29
N GLN A 699 12.11 4.43 13.55
CA GLN A 699 11.72 5.51 12.65
C GLN A 699 11.95 6.90 13.26
N GLY A 700 13.11 7.13 13.87
CA GLY A 700 13.42 8.38 14.58
C GLY A 700 12.87 8.41 16.01
N ASP A 701 13.55 9.18 16.87
CA ASP A 701 13.40 9.20 18.33
C ASP A 701 12.70 10.46 18.87
N LEU A 702 12.29 11.38 17.98
CA LEU A 702 11.78 12.71 18.33
C LEU A 702 12.76 13.55 19.18
N GLY A 703 14.05 13.22 19.16
CA GLY A 703 15.08 13.86 19.98
C GLY A 703 15.09 13.43 21.46
N LEU A 704 14.39 12.34 21.82
CA LEU A 704 14.39 11.81 23.18
C LEU A 704 15.71 11.09 23.50
N MET A 705 16.16 11.18 24.75
CA MET A 705 17.39 10.50 25.21
C MET A 705 17.24 8.98 25.34
N ASP A 706 16.05 8.49 25.73
CA ASP A 706 15.77 7.05 25.89
C ASP A 706 14.40 6.70 25.26
N PRO A 707 14.30 6.69 23.92
CA PRO A 707 13.02 6.53 23.23
C PRO A 707 12.55 5.06 23.22
N TRP A 708 11.26 4.86 23.44
CA TRP A 708 10.57 3.58 23.27
C TRP A 708 9.32 3.77 22.43
N ILE A 709 8.87 2.75 21.68
CA ILE A 709 7.60 2.82 20.96
C ILE A 709 6.47 3.07 21.96
N VAL A 710 6.36 2.21 22.98
CA VAL A 710 5.61 2.41 24.22
C VAL A 710 6.53 1.98 25.37
N HIS A 711 6.84 2.89 26.29
CA HIS A 711 7.59 2.59 27.52
C HIS A 711 6.60 2.27 28.63
N ALA A 712 6.63 1.06 29.17
CA ALA A 712 5.72 0.66 30.23
C ALA A 712 5.81 1.61 31.44
N GLY A 713 4.68 2.15 31.90
CA GLY A 713 4.60 3.08 33.01
C GLY A 713 5.10 4.51 32.72
N ASP A 714 5.68 4.80 31.55
CA ASP A 714 6.29 6.10 31.23
C ASP A 714 5.80 6.68 29.88
N PRO A 715 4.71 7.45 29.91
CA PRO A 715 4.21 8.15 28.73
C PRO A 715 5.20 9.14 28.12
N ALA A 716 6.10 9.73 28.92
CA ALA A 716 6.99 10.80 28.47
C ALA A 716 8.08 10.30 27.50
N SER A 717 8.47 9.02 27.62
CA SER A 717 9.45 8.38 26.73
C SER A 717 8.80 7.54 25.61
N SER A 718 7.46 7.55 25.52
CA SER A 718 6.67 6.73 24.59
C SER A 718 6.42 7.47 23.27
N VAL A 719 7.20 7.16 22.24
CA VAL A 719 7.11 7.88 20.95
C VAL A 719 5.77 7.68 20.25
N LEU A 720 5.06 6.55 20.45
CA LEU A 720 3.74 6.34 19.86
C LEU A 720 2.75 7.41 20.32
N LEU A 721 2.68 7.66 21.63
CA LEU A 721 1.81 8.68 22.22
C LEU A 721 2.22 10.08 21.75
N LEU A 722 3.51 10.39 21.77
CA LEU A 722 4.01 11.69 21.34
C LEU A 722 3.73 11.97 19.86
N ARG A 723 3.74 10.95 19.00
CA ARG A 723 3.34 11.10 17.59
C ARG A 723 1.83 11.31 17.44
N MET A 724 1.01 10.64 18.27
CA MET A 724 -0.44 10.86 18.28
C MET A 724 -0.81 12.32 18.57
N ARG A 725 -0.03 12.99 19.43
CA ARG A 725 -0.20 14.40 19.84
C ARG A 725 0.45 15.42 18.89
N ARG A 726 0.88 15.03 17.69
CA ARG A 726 1.53 15.92 16.71
C ARG A 726 0.80 15.91 15.36
N ARG A 727 0.85 17.04 14.66
CA ARG A 727 0.32 17.19 13.29
C ARG A 727 1.34 17.75 12.30
N ASP A 728 2.61 17.74 12.68
CA ASP A 728 3.73 17.98 11.76
C ASP A 728 4.15 16.69 11.04
N THR A 729 5.26 16.74 10.29
CA THR A 729 5.77 15.61 9.50
C THR A 729 6.17 14.39 10.33
N LEU A 730 6.29 14.54 11.65
CA LEU A 730 6.59 13.46 12.59
C LEU A 730 5.34 12.89 13.28
N GLY A 731 4.18 13.54 13.11
CA GLY A 731 2.90 13.12 13.68
C GLY A 731 2.31 11.85 13.06
N MET A 732 1.40 11.22 13.81
CA MET A 732 0.59 10.09 13.37
C MET A 732 -0.87 10.23 13.85
N PRO A 733 -1.88 9.84 13.02
CA PRO A 733 -1.73 9.39 11.64
C PRO A 733 -1.40 10.57 10.70
N ARG A 734 -0.68 10.29 9.60
CA ARG A 734 -0.27 11.30 8.59
C ARG A 734 -1.37 11.69 7.61
N LEU A 735 -2.48 10.95 7.60
CA LEU A 735 -3.55 11.07 6.62
C LEU A 735 -4.89 11.20 7.34
N GLY A 736 -5.78 12.02 6.76
CA GLY A 736 -7.18 12.09 7.18
C GLY A 736 -7.45 12.82 8.50
N THR A 737 -6.47 13.59 9.01
CA THR A 737 -6.63 14.39 10.23
C THR A 737 -5.76 15.64 10.22
N ALA A 738 -6.32 16.76 10.67
CA ALA A 738 -5.65 18.01 10.96
C ALA A 738 -5.60 18.32 12.47
N LEU A 739 -6.38 17.60 13.30
CA LEU A 739 -6.46 17.81 14.75
C LEU A 739 -6.01 16.59 15.55
N VAL A 740 -5.40 16.84 16.71
CA VAL A 740 -5.12 15.80 17.70
C VAL A 740 -6.44 15.18 18.20
N ASP A 741 -6.50 13.85 18.28
CA ASP A 741 -7.57 13.15 19.00
C ASP A 741 -7.17 13.12 20.47
N GLU A 742 -7.49 14.19 21.19
CA GLU A 742 -7.07 14.36 22.59
C GLU A 742 -7.64 13.23 23.47
N VAL A 743 -8.90 12.87 23.26
CA VAL A 743 -9.60 11.80 24.00
C VAL A 743 -8.88 10.46 23.81
N ALA A 744 -8.51 10.11 22.58
CA ALA A 744 -7.76 8.88 22.34
C ALA A 744 -6.32 8.96 22.85
N SER A 745 -5.67 10.12 22.78
CA SER A 745 -4.31 10.30 23.29
C SER A 745 -4.26 10.14 24.82
N ASP A 746 -5.24 10.69 25.53
CA ASP A 746 -5.36 10.57 26.99
C ASP A 746 -5.72 9.15 27.41
N LEU A 747 -6.57 8.47 26.63
CA LEU A 747 -6.85 7.06 26.82
C LEU A 747 -5.58 6.20 26.69
N VAL A 748 -4.75 6.46 25.67
CA VAL A 748 -3.49 5.76 25.48
C VAL A 748 -2.48 6.10 26.58
N GLU A 749 -2.39 7.37 26.99
CA GLU A 749 -1.54 7.78 28.11
C GLU A 749 -1.93 7.05 29.41
N ALA A 750 -3.22 7.02 29.74
CA ALA A 750 -3.72 6.31 30.91
C ALA A 750 -3.41 4.80 30.84
N TRP A 751 -3.57 4.18 29.66
CA TRP A 751 -3.21 2.78 29.46
C TRP A 751 -1.71 2.53 29.67
N ILE A 752 -0.84 3.38 29.11
CA ILE A 752 0.62 3.26 29.28
C ILE A 752 1.02 3.27 30.75
N GLN A 753 0.40 4.14 31.56
CA GLN A 753 0.64 4.22 33.01
C GLN A 753 0.23 2.95 33.77
N THR A 754 -0.63 2.10 33.19
CA THR A 754 -1.03 0.83 33.79
C THR A 754 -0.16 -0.37 33.39
N LEU A 755 0.74 -0.19 32.42
CA LEU A 755 1.63 -1.25 31.99
C LEU A 755 2.68 -1.56 33.08
N PRO A 756 3.02 -2.84 33.28
CA PRO A 756 3.80 -3.32 34.43
C PRO A 756 5.30 -3.02 34.35
#